data_AF-A0A5S3WB21-F1
#
_entry.id   AF-A0A5S3WB21-F1
#
_cell.length_a   1.000
_cell.length_b   1.000
_cell.length_c   1.000
_cell.angle_alpha   90.00
_cell.angle_beta   90.00
_cell.angle_gamma   90.00
#
_symmetry.space_group_name_H-M   'P 1'
#
loop_
_entity.id
_entity.type
_entity.pdbx_description
1 polymer ?
#
loop_
_entity_poly.entity_id
_entity_poly.type
_entity_poly.pdbx_seq_one_letter_code
_entity_poly.pdbx_strand_id
1 'polypeptide(L)'
;MKKVLFGIVTITALAVYFFQTQPHTEAVEQAEQVKPTTTEPNVDNKEQPNDNSPQQVVNKLKKQISLCRDQSQQQSNKVQLLNQSLVSFFVSELKKGTSVSTLLKYENLSENNKHQYIALLRDAIVAEQKQQFNISYSLNELASWQGIEAIKGFTNDKLKEMIQQLGDNKHSPPGLTLSVPLDENVQKETLYALLSNTDTFTTYSKTFFKLKGSEVISPATLFVLNANKFTPKEFEQAISANQFTVNEVATAIKNDIPNEYIIALLQQVPVLDAMPLYEKNTVLYNLADIAVSKFNLPLVKALQQKGIVPTNEPGLFTGLDVAIVNLPKSANLTLAPLNTKNTELLDYLKKRGYKAHSGNANEVLNSKGVFFVNDFIYQQGAYINKQDNPAQYAYFSPIEEISNAELPKVTTADNSDIATFLIDIEQQKNELQARSNNCNDLHKDLRSAEQLVGIRQAYNQVWNANEEHGDQSAAVLHAIDPVLVNYWFTSLNNQHSYDRSQSTFSELLSKEQYQKAYEYSLSTVLTQAETDRLFSLLLLKPDDLITLWQSRVEPKPPSDLLRLSSLPLSQWQKLKQAGFDFSITDVYGRDVYIQAMFASNDIVQFLIDNKIPTDAKKLGVDILDLALEQSYNQGKLSKTVPLALRIVKEFEPNHLARVARLKMFYPEVYQQLIQLNPALKPALGTELNHYMFDNH
;
A
#
# COMPACT_ATOMS: atom_id res chain seq x y z
N MET A 1 11.10 21.81 28.50
CA MET A 1 10.75 20.79 29.51
C MET A 1 9.27 20.38 29.50
N LYS A 2 8.27 21.28 29.52
CA LYS A 2 6.83 20.89 29.53
C LYS A 2 6.28 20.22 28.26
N LYS A 3 6.82 20.51 27.06
CA LYS A 3 6.33 19.93 25.79
C LYS A 3 6.79 18.48 25.52
N VAL A 4 7.90 18.05 26.12
CA VAL A 4 8.43 16.67 25.96
C VAL A 4 7.74 15.71 26.95
N LEU A 5 7.40 16.19 28.15
CA LEU A 5 6.61 15.45 29.13
C LEU A 5 5.20 15.14 28.59
N PHE A 6 4.57 16.11 27.91
CA PHE A 6 3.25 15.89 27.30
C PHE A 6 3.29 14.82 26.21
N GLY A 7 4.33 14.78 25.37
CA GLY A 7 4.44 13.79 24.29
C GLY A 7 4.60 12.35 24.77
N ILE A 8 5.31 12.10 25.87
CA ILE A 8 5.51 10.73 26.40
C ILE A 8 4.26 10.24 27.14
N VAL A 9 3.53 11.13 27.81
CA VAL A 9 2.28 10.79 28.54
C VAL A 9 1.11 10.53 27.59
N THR A 10 1.01 11.22 26.44
CA THR A 10 -0.03 10.88 25.43
C THR A 10 0.24 9.56 24.73
N ILE A 11 1.51 9.19 24.52
CA ILE A 11 1.88 7.92 23.84
C ILE A 11 1.56 6.71 24.73
N THR A 12 1.80 6.80 26.03
CA THR A 12 1.46 5.75 27.00
C THR A 12 -0.04 5.59 27.14
N ALA A 13 -0.82 6.68 27.13
CA ALA A 13 -2.28 6.62 27.14
C ALA A 13 -2.87 6.00 25.85
N LEU A 14 -2.31 6.32 24.67
CA LEU A 14 -2.73 5.75 23.39
C LEU A 14 -2.39 4.26 23.26
N ALA A 15 -1.23 3.83 23.75
CA ALA A 15 -0.84 2.41 23.76
C ALA A 15 -1.78 1.60 24.67
N VAL A 16 -2.03 2.05 25.91
CA VAL A 16 -2.95 1.37 26.84
C VAL A 16 -4.37 1.28 26.27
N TYR A 17 -4.85 2.33 25.59
CA TYR A 17 -6.17 2.34 24.96
C TYR A 17 -6.29 1.32 23.83
N PHE A 18 -5.26 1.17 22.97
CA PHE A 18 -5.26 0.16 21.90
C PHE A 18 -5.11 -1.28 22.41
N PHE A 19 -4.37 -1.49 23.51
CA PHE A 19 -4.14 -2.82 24.09
C PHE A 19 -5.37 -3.39 24.81
N GLN A 20 -6.24 -2.56 25.39
CA GLN A 20 -7.45 -3.04 26.07
C GLN A 20 -8.61 -3.39 25.12
N THR A 21 -8.54 -3.00 23.85
CA THR A 21 -9.65 -3.17 22.89
C THR A 21 -9.50 -4.32 21.89
N GLN A 22 -8.47 -5.18 22.01
CA GLN A 22 -8.30 -6.31 21.10
C GLN A 22 -8.62 -7.67 21.75
N PRO A 23 -9.33 -8.58 21.04
CA PRO A 23 -9.63 -9.90 21.55
C PRO A 23 -8.36 -10.77 21.61
N HIS A 24 -8.15 -11.43 22.74
CA HIS A 24 -7.06 -12.40 22.94
C HIS A 24 -7.26 -13.63 22.03
N THR A 25 -6.27 -13.93 21.19
CA THR A 25 -6.15 -15.24 20.53
C THR A 25 -5.16 -16.09 21.32
N GLU A 26 -5.68 -17.12 21.98
CA GLU A 26 -4.86 -18.13 22.66
C GLU A 26 -4.08 -18.99 21.64
N ALA A 27 -2.91 -19.46 22.07
CA ALA A 27 -2.03 -20.33 21.31
C ALA A 27 -2.68 -21.69 21.04
N VAL A 28 -2.66 -22.13 19.78
CA VAL A 28 -3.06 -23.50 19.40
C VAL A 28 -1.83 -24.40 19.46
N GLU A 29 -1.88 -25.36 20.38
CA GLU A 29 -0.95 -26.49 20.49
C GLU A 29 -0.89 -27.33 19.20
N GLN A 30 0.26 -27.95 18.99
CA GLN A 30 0.61 -28.81 17.86
C GLN A 30 -0.50 -29.83 17.55
N ALA A 31 -1.07 -29.74 16.34
CA ALA A 31 -1.94 -30.79 15.80
C ALA A 31 -1.08 -31.88 15.14
N GLU A 32 -1.26 -33.11 15.63
CA GLU A 32 -0.69 -34.35 15.09
C GLU A 32 -0.99 -34.56 13.60
N GLN A 33 -0.06 -35.26 12.94
CA GLN A 33 -0.13 -35.72 11.56
C GLN A 33 -1.44 -36.50 11.28
N VAL A 34 -2.27 -35.98 10.38
CA VAL A 34 -3.40 -36.74 9.81
C VAL A 34 -3.00 -37.27 8.44
N LYS A 35 -2.96 -38.60 8.31
CA LYS A 35 -2.75 -39.33 7.05
C LYS A 35 -3.81 -38.97 6.00
N PRO A 36 -3.46 -38.99 4.69
CA PRO A 36 -4.41 -38.71 3.62
C PRO A 36 -5.43 -39.84 3.52
N THR A 37 -6.72 -39.50 3.64
CA THR A 37 -7.80 -40.44 3.35
C THR A 37 -8.25 -40.22 1.91
N THR A 38 -7.85 -41.14 1.04
CA THR A 38 -8.36 -41.31 -0.32
C THR A 38 -9.80 -41.81 -0.23
N THR A 39 -10.77 -40.99 -0.62
CA THR A 39 -12.08 -41.50 -1.08
C THR A 39 -12.76 -40.43 -1.93
N GLU A 40 -12.69 -40.60 -3.25
CA GLU A 40 -13.61 -39.95 -4.19
C GLU A 40 -15.03 -40.48 -3.95
N PRO A 41 -16.05 -39.62 -3.86
CA PRO A 41 -17.38 -39.99 -4.31
C PRO A 41 -17.53 -39.49 -5.75
N ASN A 42 -17.45 -40.44 -6.66
CA ASN A 42 -17.91 -40.30 -8.03
C ASN A 42 -19.42 -39.98 -7.97
N VAL A 43 -19.80 -38.72 -8.22
CA VAL A 43 -21.21 -38.31 -8.35
C VAL A 43 -21.46 -37.98 -9.82
N ASP A 44 -21.99 -38.99 -10.50
CA ASP A 44 -22.66 -38.88 -11.79
C ASP A 44 -23.71 -37.76 -11.73
N ASN A 45 -23.42 -36.63 -12.38
CA ASN A 45 -24.38 -35.55 -12.58
C ASN A 45 -25.38 -35.98 -13.66
N LYS A 46 -26.44 -36.67 -13.26
CA LYS A 46 -27.71 -36.60 -13.99
C LYS A 46 -28.47 -35.38 -13.50
N GLU A 47 -28.50 -34.34 -14.33
CA GLU A 47 -29.36 -33.16 -14.16
C GLU A 47 -30.81 -33.60 -13.94
N GLN A 48 -31.31 -33.42 -12.72
CA GLN A 48 -32.75 -33.26 -12.50
C GLN A 48 -33.12 -31.79 -12.74
N PRO A 49 -34.28 -31.50 -13.35
CA PRO A 49 -34.73 -30.14 -13.56
C PRO A 49 -34.92 -29.46 -12.21
N ASN A 50 -34.21 -28.36 -12.00
CA ASN A 50 -34.10 -27.67 -10.73
C ASN A 50 -35.40 -26.87 -10.49
N ASP A 51 -36.34 -27.42 -9.74
CA ASP A 51 -37.67 -26.85 -9.41
C ASP A 51 -37.59 -25.69 -8.37
N ASN A 52 -36.44 -25.02 -8.30
CA ASN A 52 -36.19 -23.94 -7.35
C ASN A 52 -36.74 -22.62 -7.90
N SER A 53 -37.51 -21.91 -7.07
CA SER A 53 -37.94 -20.54 -7.38
C SER A 53 -36.72 -19.62 -7.62
N PRO A 54 -36.85 -18.55 -8.44
CA PRO A 54 -35.77 -17.59 -8.68
C PRO A 54 -35.15 -17.02 -7.39
N GLN A 55 -35.98 -16.78 -6.37
CA GLN A 55 -35.53 -16.35 -5.04
C GLN A 55 -34.63 -17.39 -4.35
N GLN A 56 -34.95 -18.69 -4.43
CA GLN A 56 -34.13 -19.74 -3.83
C GLN A 56 -32.77 -19.87 -4.53
N VAL A 57 -32.73 -19.73 -5.86
CA VAL A 57 -31.47 -19.74 -6.63
C VAL A 57 -30.57 -18.58 -6.21
N VAL A 58 -31.12 -17.35 -6.18
CA VAL A 58 -30.39 -16.14 -5.77
C VAL A 58 -29.89 -16.24 -4.32
N ASN A 59 -30.74 -16.69 -3.39
CA ASN A 59 -30.35 -16.84 -1.99
C ASN A 59 -29.25 -17.90 -1.80
N LYS A 60 -29.29 -19.00 -2.56
CA LYS A 60 -28.24 -20.04 -2.54
C LYS A 60 -26.91 -19.48 -3.04
N LEU A 61 -26.92 -18.75 -4.16
CA LEU A 61 -25.72 -18.11 -4.72
C LEU A 61 -25.15 -17.05 -3.76
N LYS A 62 -25.99 -16.18 -3.19
CA LYS A 62 -25.56 -15.20 -2.16
C LYS A 62 -24.92 -15.87 -0.94
N LYS A 63 -25.48 -17.00 -0.48
CA LYS A 63 -24.90 -17.79 0.61
C LYS A 63 -23.54 -18.39 0.23
N GLN A 64 -23.41 -18.95 -0.98
CA GLN A 64 -22.14 -19.50 -1.48
C GLN A 64 -21.06 -18.42 -1.62
N ILE A 65 -21.42 -17.23 -2.13
CA ILE A 65 -20.53 -16.07 -2.20
C ILE A 65 -20.06 -15.64 -0.81
N SER A 66 -20.96 -15.60 0.18
CA SER A 66 -20.58 -15.29 1.58
C SER A 66 -19.56 -16.29 2.12
N LEU A 67 -19.78 -17.59 1.89
CA LEU A 67 -18.84 -18.64 2.31
C LEU A 67 -17.47 -18.49 1.61
N CYS A 68 -17.47 -18.11 0.33
CA CYS A 68 -16.26 -17.80 -0.44
C CYS A 68 -15.49 -16.61 0.14
N ARG A 69 -16.18 -15.56 0.61
CA ARG A 69 -15.55 -14.39 1.24
C ARG A 69 -14.77 -14.78 2.51
N ASP A 70 -15.37 -15.62 3.35
CA ASP A 70 -14.72 -16.11 4.56
C ASP A 70 -13.51 -17.01 4.23
N GLN A 71 -13.59 -17.79 3.15
CA GLN A 71 -12.48 -18.60 2.65
C GLN A 71 -11.33 -17.77 2.07
N SER A 72 -11.61 -16.65 1.41
CA SER A 72 -10.58 -15.78 0.83
C SER A 72 -9.66 -15.17 1.89
N GLN A 73 -10.20 -14.76 3.04
CA GLN A 73 -9.38 -14.28 4.16
C GLN A 73 -8.46 -15.38 4.72
N GLN A 74 -8.96 -16.63 4.76
CA GLN A 74 -8.14 -17.79 5.13
C GLN A 74 -7.10 -18.15 4.06
N GLN A 75 -7.37 -17.91 2.77
CA GLN A 75 -6.42 -18.14 1.68
C GLN A 75 -5.20 -17.23 1.78
N SER A 76 -5.38 -15.94 2.08
CA SER A 76 -4.24 -15.01 2.26
C SER A 76 -3.29 -15.51 3.35
N ASN A 77 -3.84 -15.94 4.49
CA ASN A 77 -3.04 -16.54 5.57
C ASN A 77 -2.34 -17.83 5.13
N LYS A 78 -3.01 -18.70 4.36
CA LYS A 78 -2.40 -19.93 3.83
C LYS A 78 -1.25 -19.64 2.87
N VAL A 79 -1.41 -18.67 1.97
CA VAL A 79 -0.33 -18.24 1.06
C VAL A 79 0.86 -17.68 1.85
N GLN A 80 0.60 -16.91 2.91
CA GLN A 80 1.65 -16.42 3.80
C GLN A 80 2.39 -17.57 4.51
N LEU A 81 1.66 -18.58 5.00
CA LEU A 81 2.26 -19.78 5.61
C LEU A 81 3.11 -20.56 4.60
N LEU A 82 2.66 -20.72 3.36
CA LEU A 82 3.44 -21.36 2.29
C LEU A 82 4.72 -20.57 1.98
N ASN A 83 4.64 -19.24 1.92
CA ASN A 83 5.83 -18.39 1.76
C ASN A 83 6.81 -18.53 2.93
N GLN A 84 6.32 -18.61 4.18
CA GLN A 84 7.16 -18.84 5.36
C GLN A 84 7.80 -20.24 5.35
N SER A 85 7.08 -21.25 4.86
CA SER A 85 7.60 -22.60 4.66
C SER A 85 8.77 -22.58 3.67
N LEU A 86 8.62 -21.84 2.55
CA LEU A 86 9.69 -21.68 1.57
C LEU A 86 10.92 -20.95 2.13
N VAL A 87 10.73 -19.89 2.92
CA VAL A 87 11.85 -19.22 3.63
C VAL A 87 12.57 -20.21 4.55
N SER A 88 11.82 -21.01 5.31
CA SER A 88 12.38 -22.00 6.24
C SER A 88 13.15 -23.09 5.50
N PHE A 89 12.64 -23.54 4.36
CA PHE A 89 13.32 -24.49 3.47
C PHE A 89 14.64 -23.91 2.95
N PHE A 90 14.65 -22.67 2.44
CA PHE A 90 15.90 -22.02 2.02
C PHE A 90 16.91 -21.87 3.15
N VAL A 91 16.48 -21.52 4.37
CA VAL A 91 17.38 -21.48 5.55
C VAL A 91 18.02 -22.84 5.79
N SER A 92 17.26 -23.93 5.67
CA SER A 92 17.79 -25.29 5.81
C SER A 92 18.82 -25.61 4.72
N GLU A 93 18.55 -25.27 3.45
CA GLU A 93 19.49 -25.49 2.35
C GLU A 93 20.78 -24.67 2.49
N LEU A 94 20.67 -23.41 2.88
CA LEU A 94 21.84 -22.56 3.15
C LEU A 94 22.73 -23.15 4.26
N LYS A 95 22.13 -23.69 5.33
CA LYS A 95 22.86 -24.38 6.41
C LYS A 95 23.55 -25.66 5.97
N LYS A 96 23.03 -26.36 4.96
CA LYS A 96 23.71 -27.52 4.35
C LYS A 96 24.90 -27.13 3.48
N GLY A 97 25.12 -25.83 3.24
CA GLY A 97 26.17 -25.30 2.37
C GLY A 97 25.73 -25.10 0.92
N THR A 98 24.44 -25.21 0.60
CA THR A 98 23.93 -24.90 -0.73
C THR A 98 24.14 -23.42 -1.04
N SER A 99 24.82 -23.10 -2.14
CA SER A 99 25.09 -21.70 -2.50
C SER A 99 23.82 -20.97 -2.93
N VAL A 100 23.76 -19.65 -2.67
CA VAL A 100 22.65 -18.80 -3.13
C VAL A 100 22.52 -18.82 -4.65
N SER A 101 23.65 -18.84 -5.36
CA SER A 101 23.69 -18.99 -6.82
C SER A 101 23.07 -20.30 -7.29
N THR A 102 23.14 -21.38 -6.50
CA THR A 102 22.47 -22.65 -6.81
C THR A 102 20.96 -22.55 -6.60
N LEU A 103 20.51 -21.97 -5.48
CA LEU A 103 19.08 -21.75 -5.21
C LEU A 103 18.42 -20.84 -6.26
N LEU A 104 19.14 -19.85 -6.78
CA LEU A 104 18.66 -18.96 -7.86
C LEU A 104 18.52 -19.66 -9.22
N LYS A 105 19.12 -20.85 -9.42
CA LYS A 105 18.91 -21.63 -10.66
C LYS A 105 17.49 -22.19 -10.75
N TYR A 106 16.90 -22.52 -9.60
CA TYR A 106 15.56 -23.12 -9.51
C TYR A 106 14.42 -22.09 -9.51
N GLU A 107 14.72 -20.80 -9.62
CA GLU A 107 13.73 -19.72 -9.64
C GLU A 107 12.59 -19.96 -10.64
N ASN A 108 12.90 -20.49 -11.83
CA ASN A 108 11.90 -20.73 -12.88
C ASN A 108 10.92 -21.87 -12.57
N LEU A 109 11.18 -22.70 -11.54
CA LEU A 109 10.24 -23.73 -11.09
C LEU A 109 9.16 -23.17 -10.17
N SER A 110 9.27 -21.91 -9.75
CA SER A 110 8.23 -21.24 -8.99
C SER A 110 7.46 -20.30 -9.92
N GLU A 111 6.15 -20.48 -10.03
CA GLU A 111 5.27 -19.57 -10.78
C GLU A 111 5.07 -18.23 -10.04
N ASN A 112 5.52 -18.14 -8.78
CA ASN A 112 5.64 -16.86 -8.09
C ASN A 112 6.52 -15.92 -8.92
N ASN A 113 6.06 -14.67 -9.14
CA ASN A 113 6.84 -13.64 -9.81
C ASN A 113 8.30 -13.67 -9.31
N LYS A 114 9.28 -13.74 -10.22
CA LYS A 114 10.74 -13.80 -9.94
C LYS A 114 11.16 -12.87 -8.80
N HIS A 115 10.60 -11.67 -8.75
CA HIS A 115 10.88 -10.72 -7.66
C HIS A 115 10.51 -11.23 -6.27
N GLN A 116 9.39 -11.94 -6.13
CA GLN A 116 8.96 -12.55 -4.87
C GLN A 116 9.86 -13.71 -4.48
N TYR A 117 10.25 -14.58 -5.42
CA TYR A 117 11.19 -15.68 -5.14
C TYR A 117 12.52 -15.14 -4.58
N ILE A 118 13.10 -14.15 -5.25
CA ILE A 118 14.35 -13.49 -4.83
C ILE A 118 14.16 -12.78 -3.48
N ALA A 119 13.00 -12.16 -3.21
CA ALA A 119 12.72 -11.53 -1.92
C ALA A 119 12.67 -12.56 -0.77
N LEU A 120 11.99 -13.70 -0.98
CA LEU A 120 11.93 -14.79 0.01
C LEU A 120 13.31 -15.42 0.25
N LEU A 121 14.13 -15.56 -0.79
CA LEU A 121 15.51 -16.02 -0.65
C LEU A 121 16.38 -15.03 0.14
N ARG A 122 16.21 -13.72 -0.08
CA ARG A 122 16.87 -12.68 0.73
C ARG A 122 16.44 -12.74 2.20
N ASP A 123 15.15 -12.94 2.46
CA ASP A 123 14.64 -13.13 3.82
C ASP A 123 15.26 -14.36 4.49
N ALA A 124 15.44 -15.46 3.75
CA ALA A 124 16.11 -16.66 4.24
C ALA A 124 17.60 -16.43 4.55
N ILE A 125 18.35 -15.73 3.69
CA ILE A 125 19.76 -15.36 3.94
C ILE A 125 19.87 -14.54 5.23
N VAL A 126 19.01 -13.54 5.39
CA VAL A 126 18.99 -12.70 6.61
C VAL A 126 18.58 -13.53 7.84
N ALA A 127 17.65 -14.47 7.70
CA ALA A 127 17.20 -15.32 8.80
C ALA A 127 18.24 -16.36 9.23
N GLU A 128 19.02 -16.90 8.29
CA GLU A 128 20.17 -17.77 8.57
C GLU A 128 21.25 -16.97 9.29
N GLN A 129 21.64 -15.82 8.74
CA GLN A 129 22.70 -14.98 9.32
C GLN A 129 22.38 -14.52 10.75
N LYS A 130 21.10 -14.21 11.03
CA LYS A 130 20.65 -13.82 12.37
C LYS A 130 20.91 -14.88 13.45
N GLN A 131 21.05 -16.15 13.07
CA GLN A 131 21.30 -17.24 14.02
C GLN A 131 22.76 -17.30 14.48
N GLN A 132 23.66 -16.58 13.80
CA GLN A 132 25.07 -16.46 14.16
C GLN A 132 25.32 -15.37 15.21
N PHE A 133 24.29 -14.60 15.59
CA PHE A 133 24.40 -13.46 16.51
C PHE A 133 23.45 -13.60 17.70
N ASN A 134 23.86 -13.05 18.84
CA ASN A 134 23.00 -12.96 20.03
C ASN A 134 21.98 -11.85 19.82
N ILE A 135 20.71 -12.21 19.61
CA ILE A 135 19.62 -11.25 19.41
C ILE A 135 18.62 -11.39 20.55
N SER A 136 18.43 -10.31 21.31
CA SER A 136 17.42 -10.22 22.34
C SER A 136 16.19 -9.47 21.85
N TYR A 137 15.01 -10.00 22.16
CA TYR A 137 13.73 -9.36 21.91
C TYR A 137 13.13 -8.72 23.17
N SER A 138 13.88 -8.73 24.28
CA SER A 138 13.41 -8.28 25.59
C SER A 138 13.84 -6.83 25.85
N LEU A 139 12.92 -6.03 26.39
CA LEU A 139 13.23 -4.68 26.88
C LEU A 139 14.02 -4.72 28.19
N ASN A 140 13.87 -5.76 29.00
CA ASN A 140 14.66 -5.94 30.23
C ASN A 140 16.15 -6.00 29.93
N GLU A 141 16.54 -6.67 28.84
CA GLU A 141 17.92 -6.70 28.35
C GLU A 141 18.44 -5.27 28.11
N LEU A 142 17.69 -4.47 27.35
CA LEU A 142 18.03 -3.07 27.05
C LEU A 142 18.15 -2.20 28.31
N ALA A 143 17.27 -2.41 29.30
CA ALA A 143 17.26 -1.68 30.56
C ALA A 143 18.38 -2.11 31.54
N SER A 144 19.07 -3.20 31.25
CA SER A 144 20.20 -3.69 32.04
C SER A 144 21.54 -3.10 31.60
N TRP A 145 21.61 -2.51 30.41
CA TRP A 145 22.86 -2.04 29.83
C TRP A 145 23.41 -0.82 30.56
N GLN A 146 24.69 -0.88 30.90
CA GLN A 146 25.42 0.27 31.41
C GLN A 146 25.69 1.25 30.26
N GLY A 147 25.44 2.55 30.50
CA GLY A 147 25.66 3.60 29.50
C GLY A 147 24.52 3.79 28.50
N ILE A 148 23.32 3.26 28.76
CA ILE A 148 22.15 3.40 27.88
C ILE A 148 21.76 4.86 27.64
N GLU A 149 22.18 5.78 28.52
CA GLU A 149 22.04 7.22 28.40
C GLU A 149 22.74 7.81 27.17
N ALA A 150 23.59 7.03 26.48
CA ALA A 150 24.08 7.38 25.15
C ALA A 150 22.95 7.53 24.11
N ILE A 151 21.77 6.95 24.37
CA ILE A 151 20.54 7.21 23.61
C ILE A 151 19.79 8.37 24.26
N LYS A 152 19.44 9.37 23.44
CA LYS A 152 18.82 10.60 23.94
C LYS A 152 17.51 10.31 24.66
N GLY A 153 17.46 10.74 25.92
CA GLY A 153 16.27 10.64 26.77
C GLY A 153 16.09 9.28 27.45
N PHE A 154 16.97 8.32 27.18
CA PHE A 154 16.98 7.01 27.83
C PHE A 154 17.75 7.10 29.15
N THR A 155 17.27 6.34 30.13
CA THR A 155 17.90 6.09 31.44
C THR A 155 17.36 4.74 31.91
N ASN A 156 18.12 4.00 32.70
CA ASN A 156 17.66 2.72 33.24
C ASN A 156 16.30 2.82 33.95
N ASP A 157 16.07 3.88 34.73
CA ASP A 157 14.80 4.05 35.47
C ASP A 157 13.60 4.27 34.54
N LYS A 158 13.73 5.13 33.53
CA LYS A 158 12.68 5.34 32.52
C LYS A 158 12.37 4.09 31.70
N LEU A 159 13.38 3.28 31.38
CA LEU A 159 13.17 2.02 30.67
C LEU A 159 12.44 1.02 31.57
N LYS A 160 12.81 0.92 32.85
CA LYS A 160 12.09 0.09 33.83
C LYS A 160 10.64 0.55 34.01
N GLU A 161 10.39 1.86 34.10
CA GLU A 161 9.03 2.41 34.16
C GLU A 161 8.23 2.03 32.91
N MET A 162 8.84 2.14 31.73
CA MET A 162 8.21 1.75 30.47
C MET A 162 7.90 0.25 30.41
N ILE A 163 8.79 -0.60 30.90
CA ILE A 163 8.58 -2.05 30.99
C ILE A 163 7.44 -2.38 31.96
N GLN A 164 7.33 -1.67 33.09
CA GLN A 164 6.19 -1.83 34.01
C GLN A 164 4.86 -1.46 33.36
N GLN A 165 4.85 -0.44 32.50
CA GLN A 165 3.63 0.05 31.83
C GLN A 165 3.23 -0.80 30.63
N LEU A 166 4.19 -1.32 29.86
CA LEU A 166 3.95 -2.04 28.61
C LEU A 166 4.05 -3.57 28.74
N GLY A 167 4.61 -4.08 29.85
CA GLY A 167 5.10 -5.46 29.96
C GLY A 167 6.48 -5.62 29.32
N ASP A 168 7.20 -6.71 29.65
CA ASP A 168 8.49 -7.10 29.05
C ASP A 168 8.32 -7.61 27.60
N ASN A 169 7.51 -6.92 26.80
CA ASN A 169 7.01 -7.34 25.49
C ASN A 169 8.09 -7.99 24.63
N LYS A 170 8.12 -9.34 24.63
CA LYS A 170 8.96 -10.17 23.75
C LYS A 170 8.63 -9.97 22.26
N HIS A 171 7.53 -9.27 21.97
CA HIS A 171 7.06 -8.96 20.63
C HIS A 171 6.72 -7.47 20.57
N SER A 172 7.31 -6.74 19.62
CA SER A 172 6.97 -5.33 19.36
C SER A 172 5.45 -5.18 19.13
N PRO A 173 4.78 -4.17 19.70
CA PRO A 173 3.39 -3.89 19.39
C PRO A 173 3.21 -3.75 17.86
N PRO A 174 2.19 -4.40 17.25
CA PRO A 174 1.97 -4.31 15.81
C PRO A 174 1.89 -2.85 15.35
N GLY A 175 2.73 -2.47 14.39
CA GLY A 175 2.71 -1.13 13.78
C GLY A 175 3.43 -0.02 14.57
N LEU A 176 4.01 -0.32 15.75
CA LEU A 176 4.80 0.67 16.50
C LEU A 176 6.29 0.54 16.16
N THR A 177 6.90 1.61 15.66
CA THR A 177 8.35 1.73 15.49
C THR A 177 8.78 3.14 15.85
N LEU A 178 9.70 3.27 16.81
CA LEU A 178 10.16 4.55 17.35
C LEU A 178 11.64 4.75 17.02
N SER A 179 11.92 5.72 16.14
CA SER A 179 13.29 6.13 15.86
C SER A 179 13.85 7.00 16.99
N VAL A 180 14.94 6.56 17.61
CA VAL A 180 15.60 7.22 18.74
C VAL A 180 16.99 7.74 18.34
N PRO A 181 17.31 9.02 18.58
CA PRO A 181 18.63 9.56 18.28
C PRO A 181 19.63 9.32 19.42
N LEU A 182 20.93 9.42 19.12
CA LEU A 182 21.99 9.48 20.11
C LEU A 182 21.92 10.80 20.90
N ASP A 183 22.43 10.80 22.13
CA ASP A 183 22.62 12.04 22.90
C ASP A 183 23.92 12.75 22.46
N GLU A 184 23.76 13.92 21.84
CA GLU A 184 24.88 14.74 21.39
C GLU A 184 25.77 15.24 22.54
N ASN A 185 25.24 15.30 23.77
CA ASN A 185 25.93 15.77 24.98
C ASN A 185 26.34 14.62 25.92
N VAL A 186 26.32 13.37 25.43
CA VAL A 186 26.77 12.22 26.20
C VAL A 186 28.19 12.44 26.74
N GLN A 187 28.38 12.10 28.02
CA GLN A 187 29.67 12.22 28.69
C GLN A 187 30.55 11.01 28.40
N LYS A 188 31.88 11.18 28.42
CA LYS A 188 32.82 10.09 28.12
C LYS A 188 32.68 8.93 29.10
N GLU A 189 32.36 9.21 30.35
CA GLU A 189 32.15 8.21 31.41
C GLU A 189 30.99 7.27 31.05
N THR A 190 29.89 7.82 30.51
CA THR A 190 28.76 7.03 30.00
C THR A 190 29.20 6.13 28.85
N LEU A 191 30.07 6.63 27.96
CA LEU A 191 30.59 5.86 26.85
C LEU A 191 31.54 4.75 27.31
N TYR A 192 32.42 5.00 28.29
CA TYR A 192 33.25 3.96 28.91
C TYR A 192 32.41 2.90 29.63
N ALA A 193 31.27 3.28 30.22
CA ALA A 193 30.36 2.33 30.85
C ALA A 193 29.79 1.32 29.84
N LEU A 194 29.59 1.71 28.56
CA LEU A 194 29.14 0.77 27.51
C LEU A 194 30.10 -0.41 27.34
N LEU A 195 31.40 -0.19 27.49
CA LEU A 195 32.45 -1.23 27.37
C LEU A 195 32.43 -2.23 28.53
N SER A 196 31.75 -1.91 29.64
CA SER A 196 31.67 -2.74 30.84
C SER A 196 30.55 -3.78 30.81
N ASN A 197 29.75 -3.82 29.73
CA ASN A 197 28.68 -4.80 29.53
C ASN A 197 29.22 -6.16 29.06
N THR A 198 30.05 -6.85 29.86
CA THR A 198 30.84 -8.01 29.40
C THR A 198 30.04 -9.11 28.71
N ASP A 199 28.88 -9.47 29.25
CA ASP A 199 28.09 -10.61 28.75
C ASP A 199 27.16 -10.22 27.59
N THR A 200 26.91 -8.92 27.43
CA THR A 200 25.85 -8.38 26.55
C THR A 200 26.39 -7.33 25.57
N PHE A 201 27.71 -7.14 25.53
CA PHE A 201 28.38 -6.09 24.76
C PHE A 201 28.00 -6.11 23.28
N THR A 202 27.90 -7.30 22.69
CA THR A 202 27.50 -7.57 21.30
C THR A 202 26.16 -8.30 21.21
N THR A 203 25.32 -8.18 22.24
CA THR A 203 23.92 -8.63 22.18
C THR A 203 23.06 -7.55 21.52
N TYR A 204 22.39 -7.91 20.43
CA TYR A 204 21.59 -6.97 19.65
C TYR A 204 20.13 -6.96 20.11
N SER A 205 19.66 -5.79 20.52
CA SER A 205 18.27 -5.56 20.87
C SER A 205 17.42 -5.37 19.62
N LYS A 206 16.42 -6.23 19.44
CA LYS A 206 15.39 -6.15 18.40
C LYS A 206 14.02 -5.89 19.03
N THR A 207 13.81 -4.63 19.39
CA THR A 207 12.57 -4.12 20.01
C THR A 207 11.86 -3.18 19.04
N PHE A 208 10.86 -2.43 19.50
CA PHE A 208 10.20 -1.39 18.69
C PHE A 208 11.04 -0.10 18.55
N PHE A 209 12.18 0.00 19.24
CA PHE A 209 13.12 1.10 19.07
C PHE A 209 14.05 0.86 17.88
N LYS A 210 14.24 1.90 17.06
CA LYS A 210 15.25 1.94 16.00
C LYS A 210 16.25 3.03 16.29
N LEU A 211 17.53 2.69 16.33
CA LEU A 211 18.59 3.66 16.59
C LEU A 211 18.90 4.44 15.31
N LYS A 212 18.86 5.77 15.37
CA LYS A 212 19.26 6.59 14.23
C LYS A 212 20.73 6.33 13.90
N GLY A 213 21.00 5.92 12.66
CA GLY A 213 22.34 5.62 12.18
C GLY A 213 22.76 4.16 12.31
N SER A 214 21.94 3.27 12.86
CA SER A 214 22.27 1.84 12.85
C SER A 214 21.06 0.94 12.64
N GLU A 215 21.29 -0.18 11.97
CA GLU A 215 20.30 -1.26 11.79
C GLU A 215 20.16 -2.12 13.05
N VAL A 216 21.14 -2.02 13.96
CA VAL A 216 21.23 -2.82 15.19
C VAL A 216 21.44 -1.91 16.39
N ILE A 217 21.04 -2.39 17.57
CA ILE A 217 21.25 -1.68 18.83
C ILE A 217 21.98 -2.64 19.77
N SER A 218 23.16 -2.27 20.22
CA SER A 218 23.98 -2.99 21.21
C SER A 218 24.85 -1.98 21.96
N PRO A 219 25.39 -2.30 23.14
CA PRO A 219 26.39 -1.47 23.79
C PRO A 219 27.59 -1.15 22.89
N ALA A 220 28.08 -2.15 22.15
CA ALA A 220 29.18 -1.98 21.18
C ALA A 220 28.83 -1.01 20.05
N THR A 221 27.62 -1.12 19.49
CA THR A 221 27.13 -0.21 18.44
C THR A 221 26.99 1.23 18.94
N LEU A 222 26.45 1.43 20.16
CA LEU A 222 26.34 2.75 20.78
C LEU A 222 27.71 3.39 21.01
N PHE A 223 28.70 2.59 21.41
CA PHE A 223 30.07 3.05 21.59
C PHE A 223 30.69 3.50 20.25
N VAL A 224 30.57 2.67 19.21
CA VAL A 224 31.14 2.96 17.88
C VAL A 224 30.51 4.19 17.24
N LEU A 225 29.20 4.39 17.36
CA LEU A 225 28.55 5.59 16.83
C LEU A 225 29.03 6.88 17.50
N ASN A 226 29.60 6.80 18.71
CA ASN A 226 30.20 7.91 19.44
C ASN A 226 31.73 7.95 19.35
N ALA A 227 32.34 7.20 18.41
CA ALA A 227 33.80 7.13 18.26
C ALA A 227 34.47 8.52 18.14
N ASN A 228 33.81 9.47 17.48
CA ASN A 228 34.31 10.84 17.28
C ASN A 228 34.43 11.68 18.57
N LYS A 229 33.91 11.20 19.71
CA LYS A 229 34.10 11.81 21.03
C LYS A 229 35.48 11.51 21.62
N PHE A 230 36.18 10.53 21.05
CA PHE A 230 37.52 10.12 21.44
C PHE A 230 38.53 10.55 20.38
N THR A 231 39.79 10.76 20.78
CA THR A 231 40.87 10.81 19.78
C THR A 231 41.13 9.41 19.21
N PRO A 232 41.75 9.26 18.03
CA PRO A 232 41.98 7.93 17.44
C PRO A 232 42.76 6.98 18.37
N LYS A 233 43.79 7.48 19.06
CA LYS A 233 44.58 6.71 20.02
C LYS A 233 43.79 6.33 21.27
N GLU A 234 42.99 7.26 21.78
CA GLU A 234 42.13 7.03 22.95
C GLU A 234 41.06 5.99 22.63
N PHE A 235 40.48 6.06 21.44
CA PHE A 235 39.52 5.07 20.94
C PHE A 235 40.17 3.69 20.79
N GLU A 236 41.32 3.59 20.12
CA GLU A 236 42.08 2.35 19.96
C GLU A 236 42.40 1.69 21.32
N GLN A 237 42.83 2.49 22.30
CA GLN A 237 43.05 2.02 23.66
C GLN A 237 41.76 1.55 24.34
N ALA A 238 40.67 2.30 24.19
CA ALA A 238 39.38 1.99 24.80
C ALA A 238 38.80 0.66 24.28
N ILE A 239 38.92 0.37 22.99
CA ILE A 239 38.38 -0.86 22.39
C ILE A 239 39.26 -2.10 22.60
N SER A 240 40.49 -1.94 23.08
CA SER A 240 41.53 -3.00 23.08
C SER A 240 41.19 -4.26 23.90
N ALA A 241 40.26 -4.14 24.86
CA ALA A 241 39.86 -5.24 25.74
C ALA A 241 38.54 -5.92 25.31
N ASN A 242 37.87 -5.42 24.27
CA ASN A 242 36.55 -5.86 23.88
C ASN A 242 36.57 -6.45 22.46
N GLN A 243 35.83 -7.54 22.25
CA GLN A 243 35.64 -8.11 20.92
C GLN A 243 34.41 -7.49 20.25
N PHE A 244 34.59 -7.08 19.01
CA PHE A 244 33.54 -6.51 18.16
C PHE A 244 33.15 -7.51 17.07
N THR A 245 32.06 -7.24 16.37
CA THR A 245 31.66 -8.02 15.21
C THR A 245 31.72 -7.19 13.93
N VAL A 246 31.44 -7.84 12.80
CA VAL A 246 31.24 -7.16 11.51
C VAL A 246 30.10 -6.13 11.55
N ASN A 247 29.15 -6.22 12.49
CA ASN A 247 28.01 -5.29 12.58
C ASN A 247 28.45 -3.89 13.02
N GLU A 248 29.37 -3.79 13.98
CA GLU A 248 29.91 -2.52 14.43
C GLU A 248 30.79 -1.87 13.35
N VAL A 249 31.58 -2.65 12.64
CA VAL A 249 32.36 -2.16 11.50
C VAL A 249 31.44 -1.68 10.37
N ALA A 250 30.42 -2.46 10.02
CA ALA A 250 29.41 -2.08 9.04
C ALA A 250 28.70 -0.78 9.44
N THR A 251 28.37 -0.61 10.72
CA THR A 251 27.80 0.62 11.26
C THR A 251 28.76 1.79 11.08
N ALA A 252 30.04 1.63 11.42
CA ALA A 252 31.04 2.68 11.27
C ALA A 252 31.18 3.13 9.80
N ILE A 253 31.23 2.17 8.86
CA ILE A 253 31.30 2.46 7.43
C ILE A 253 30.03 3.20 6.96
N LYS A 254 28.85 2.73 7.37
CA LYS A 254 27.56 3.31 6.97
C LYS A 254 27.37 4.76 7.45
N ASN A 255 28.02 5.15 8.55
CA ASN A 255 27.98 6.50 9.12
C ASN A 255 29.19 7.35 8.77
N ASP A 256 30.02 6.93 7.81
CA ASP A 256 31.17 7.69 7.34
C ASP A 256 32.16 8.05 8.48
N ILE A 257 32.30 7.17 9.48
CA ILE A 257 33.31 7.31 10.55
C ILE A 257 34.71 7.28 9.92
N PRO A 258 35.68 8.10 10.38
CA PRO A 258 36.99 8.17 9.74
C PRO A 258 37.73 6.82 9.73
N ASN A 259 38.46 6.55 8.65
CA ASN A 259 39.09 5.25 8.39
C ASN A 259 40.05 4.79 9.49
N GLU A 260 40.70 5.69 10.22
CA GLU A 260 41.58 5.35 11.35
C GLU A 260 40.85 4.60 12.47
N TYR A 261 39.61 5.00 12.80
CA TYR A 261 38.78 4.30 13.78
C TYR A 261 38.29 2.96 13.24
N ILE A 262 37.89 2.91 11.96
CA ILE A 262 37.44 1.68 11.31
C ILE A 262 38.59 0.65 11.26
N ILE A 263 39.81 1.09 10.92
CA ILE A 263 40.99 0.23 10.88
C ILE A 263 41.34 -0.30 12.28
N ALA A 264 41.21 0.52 13.33
CA ALA A 264 41.36 0.06 14.71
C ALA A 264 40.30 -0.99 15.08
N LEU A 265 39.03 -0.75 14.73
CA LEU A 265 37.94 -1.72 14.95
C LEU A 265 38.18 -3.05 14.24
N LEU A 266 38.69 -3.04 13.00
CA LEU A 266 39.00 -4.26 12.25
C LEU A 266 40.03 -5.17 12.94
N GLN A 267 40.81 -4.66 13.89
CA GLN A 267 41.73 -5.48 14.69
C GLN A 267 41.03 -6.21 15.84
N GLN A 268 39.85 -5.75 16.24
CA GLN A 268 39.07 -6.28 17.36
C GLN A 268 37.93 -7.21 16.91
N VAL A 269 37.85 -7.54 15.61
CA VAL A 269 36.84 -8.44 15.04
C VAL A 269 37.48 -9.80 14.69
N PRO A 270 37.15 -10.89 15.40
CA PRO A 270 37.76 -12.20 15.16
C PRO A 270 37.40 -12.83 13.82
N VAL A 271 36.16 -12.62 13.35
CA VAL A 271 35.62 -13.23 12.13
C VAL A 271 35.19 -12.11 11.18
N LEU A 272 36.04 -11.78 10.21
CA LEU A 272 35.88 -10.63 9.31
C LEU A 272 35.10 -10.93 8.03
N ASP A 273 34.97 -12.21 7.68
CA ASP A 273 34.24 -12.74 6.53
C ASP A 273 32.76 -13.02 6.82
N ALA A 274 32.33 -12.87 8.08
CA ALA A 274 30.92 -12.95 8.46
C ALA A 274 30.09 -11.85 7.77
N MET A 275 28.84 -12.17 7.45
CA MET A 275 27.92 -11.23 6.85
C MET A 275 27.32 -10.29 7.91
N PRO A 276 27.35 -8.96 7.71
CA PRO A 276 26.69 -8.02 8.62
C PRO A 276 25.16 -8.20 8.65
N LEU A 277 24.53 -7.77 9.73
CA LEU A 277 23.08 -7.69 9.86
C LEU A 277 22.54 -6.50 9.02
N TYR A 278 21.44 -6.74 8.32
CA TYR A 278 20.72 -5.74 7.53
C TYR A 278 19.25 -5.67 7.97
N GLU A 279 18.65 -4.49 7.82
CA GLU A 279 17.19 -4.37 7.71
C GLU A 279 16.70 -4.85 6.33
N LYS A 280 15.37 -5.02 6.21
CA LYS A 280 14.72 -5.64 5.05
C LYS A 280 15.18 -5.06 3.70
N ASN A 281 15.24 -5.92 2.68
CA ASN A 281 15.38 -5.61 1.25
C ASN A 281 16.79 -5.34 0.68
N THR A 282 17.86 -5.30 1.48
CA THR A 282 19.24 -5.21 0.94
C THR A 282 20.15 -6.23 1.62
N VAL A 283 20.84 -7.02 0.80
CA VAL A 283 21.77 -8.07 1.24
C VAL A 283 23.11 -7.78 0.58
N LEU A 284 24.12 -7.39 1.37
CA LEU A 284 25.52 -7.30 0.94
C LEU A 284 26.33 -8.29 1.78
N TYR A 285 27.21 -9.08 1.17
CA TYR A 285 27.75 -10.27 1.83
C TYR A 285 28.88 -9.97 2.81
N ASN A 286 29.62 -8.89 2.60
CA ASN A 286 30.78 -8.61 3.42
C ASN A 286 31.04 -7.11 3.61
N LEU A 287 32.01 -6.78 4.46
CA LEU A 287 32.41 -5.41 4.76
C LEU A 287 32.96 -4.65 3.54
N ALA A 288 33.56 -5.35 2.57
CA ALA A 288 34.08 -4.72 1.36
C ALA A 288 32.95 -4.25 0.44
N ASP A 289 31.85 -4.99 0.35
CA ASP A 289 30.64 -4.56 -0.37
C ASP A 289 30.04 -3.29 0.27
N ILE A 290 30.02 -3.20 1.60
CA ILE A 290 29.57 -1.98 2.29
C ILE A 290 30.52 -0.82 2.00
N ALA A 291 31.84 -1.03 2.07
CA ALA A 291 32.82 0.01 1.75
C ALA A 291 32.71 0.50 0.29
N VAL A 292 32.38 -0.42 -0.63
CA VAL A 292 32.09 -0.11 -2.04
C VAL A 292 30.83 0.77 -2.16
N SER A 293 29.75 0.43 -1.45
CA SER A 293 28.51 1.23 -1.45
C SER A 293 28.72 2.69 -0.98
N LYS A 294 29.79 2.93 -0.21
CA LYS A 294 30.19 4.24 0.30
C LYS A 294 31.31 4.92 -0.48
N PHE A 295 31.76 4.35 -1.58
CA PHE A 295 32.88 4.86 -2.37
C PHE A 295 34.18 5.04 -1.57
N ASN A 296 34.41 4.21 -0.55
CA ASN A 296 35.57 4.31 0.35
C ASN A 296 36.73 3.43 -0.12
N LEU A 297 37.38 3.84 -1.21
CA LEU A 297 38.48 3.08 -1.82
C LEU A 297 39.65 2.75 -0.88
N PRO A 298 40.12 3.66 0.01
CA PRO A 298 41.18 3.31 0.95
C PRO A 298 40.79 2.15 1.87
N LEU A 299 39.54 2.12 2.34
CA LEU A 299 39.05 1.03 3.16
C LEU A 299 38.88 -0.28 2.37
N VAL A 300 38.39 -0.22 1.13
CA VAL A 300 38.34 -1.40 0.24
C VAL A 300 39.72 -2.03 0.08
N LYS A 301 40.78 -1.21 -0.09
CA LYS A 301 42.16 -1.69 -0.16
C LYS A 301 42.64 -2.31 1.16
N ALA A 302 42.30 -1.71 2.30
CA ALA A 302 42.66 -2.22 3.63
C ALA A 302 41.96 -3.56 3.95
N LEU A 303 40.68 -3.69 3.60
CA LEU A 303 39.92 -4.93 3.73
C LEU A 303 40.49 -6.05 2.84
N GLN A 304 40.90 -5.72 1.61
CA GLN A 304 41.55 -6.68 0.71
C GLN A 304 42.83 -7.25 1.31
N GLN A 305 43.64 -6.46 2.04
CA GLN A 305 44.84 -6.95 2.73
C GLN A 305 44.53 -7.98 3.82
N LYS A 306 43.29 -8.00 4.33
CA LYS A 306 42.77 -8.96 5.30
C LYS A 306 41.99 -10.10 4.65
N GLY A 307 42.05 -10.25 3.32
CA GLY A 307 41.34 -11.29 2.58
C GLY A 307 39.86 -11.00 2.30
N ILE A 308 39.34 -9.84 2.71
CA ILE A 308 37.94 -9.45 2.49
C ILE A 308 37.85 -8.63 1.20
N VAL A 309 37.30 -9.21 0.16
CA VAL A 309 37.18 -8.59 -1.17
C VAL A 309 35.72 -8.35 -1.55
N PRO A 310 35.41 -7.32 -2.37
CA PRO A 310 34.07 -7.14 -2.88
C PRO A 310 33.59 -8.40 -3.60
N THR A 311 32.33 -8.77 -3.41
CA THR A 311 31.70 -9.93 -4.04
C THR A 311 31.88 -9.86 -5.56
N ASN A 312 32.19 -10.97 -6.21
CA ASN A 312 32.42 -11.04 -7.65
C ASN A 312 31.78 -12.30 -8.24
N GLU A 313 30.48 -12.43 -8.05
CA GLU A 313 29.71 -13.59 -8.49
C GLU A 313 28.77 -13.19 -9.64
N PRO A 314 29.10 -13.51 -10.91
CA PRO A 314 28.28 -13.15 -12.06
C PRO A 314 26.85 -13.71 -12.05
N GLY A 315 26.57 -14.70 -11.21
CA GLY A 315 25.22 -15.22 -11.03
C GLY A 315 24.42 -14.54 -9.93
N LEU A 316 25.02 -13.62 -9.18
CA LEU A 316 24.43 -13.06 -7.98
C LEU A 316 24.52 -11.53 -8.01
N PHE A 317 25.72 -10.98 -7.77
CA PHE A 317 26.08 -9.58 -7.98
C PHE A 317 27.60 -9.44 -7.86
N THR A 318 28.11 -8.28 -8.27
CA THR A 318 29.52 -7.91 -8.16
C THR A 318 29.69 -6.61 -7.39
N GLY A 319 30.93 -6.32 -6.96
CA GLY A 319 31.28 -5.02 -6.41
C GLY A 319 30.99 -3.86 -7.38
N LEU A 320 31.02 -4.09 -8.70
CA LEU A 320 30.67 -3.04 -9.66
C LEU A 320 29.16 -2.78 -9.69
N ASP A 321 28.32 -3.81 -9.54
CA ASP A 321 26.88 -3.65 -9.34
C ASP A 321 26.59 -2.81 -8.10
N VAL A 322 27.23 -3.15 -6.98
CA VAL A 322 27.07 -2.41 -5.71
C VAL A 322 27.50 -0.95 -5.86
N ALA A 323 28.62 -0.68 -6.53
CA ALA A 323 29.07 0.69 -6.78
C ALA A 323 28.08 1.47 -7.64
N ILE A 324 27.63 0.89 -8.76
CA ILE A 324 26.77 1.56 -9.74
C ILE A 324 25.41 1.91 -9.14
N VAL A 325 24.78 0.99 -8.40
CA VAL A 325 23.45 1.24 -7.82
C VAL A 325 23.46 2.33 -6.74
N ASN A 326 24.60 2.52 -6.06
CA ASN A 326 24.80 3.54 -5.02
C ASN A 326 25.33 4.88 -5.56
N LEU A 327 25.49 5.04 -6.88
CA LEU A 327 25.90 6.31 -7.44
C LEU A 327 24.88 7.41 -7.11
N PRO A 328 25.34 8.67 -6.95
CA PRO A 328 24.45 9.78 -6.63
C PRO A 328 23.43 9.97 -7.75
N LYS A 329 22.15 10.00 -7.39
CA LYS A 329 21.02 10.25 -8.30
C LYS A 329 20.37 11.58 -7.94
N SER A 330 19.94 12.33 -8.94
CA SER A 330 19.15 13.55 -8.75
C SER A 330 17.69 13.18 -8.42
N ALA A 331 16.86 14.17 -8.05
CA ALA A 331 15.48 13.93 -7.61
C ALA A 331 14.60 13.21 -8.65
N ASN A 332 14.95 13.27 -9.95
CA ASN A 332 14.26 12.55 -11.03
C ASN A 332 14.93 11.21 -11.38
N LEU A 333 15.78 10.67 -10.49
CA LEU A 333 16.52 9.42 -10.65
C LEU A 333 17.59 9.41 -11.77
N THR A 334 17.91 10.57 -12.37
CA THR A 334 19.06 10.67 -13.29
C THR A 334 20.38 10.67 -12.53
N LEU A 335 21.42 10.15 -13.15
CA LEU A 335 22.75 10.09 -12.56
C LEU A 335 23.34 11.51 -12.38
N ALA A 336 23.68 11.89 -11.15
CA ALA A 336 24.35 13.16 -10.88
C ALA A 336 25.82 13.13 -11.37
N PRO A 337 26.48 14.30 -11.56
CA PRO A 337 27.89 14.35 -11.91
C PRO A 337 28.76 13.54 -10.95
N LEU A 338 29.65 12.72 -11.50
CA LEU A 338 30.57 11.90 -10.71
C LEU A 338 31.69 12.75 -10.14
N ASN A 339 32.05 12.52 -8.88
CA ASN A 339 33.25 13.10 -8.28
C ASN A 339 34.43 12.13 -8.37
N THR A 340 35.62 12.60 -7.97
CA THR A 340 36.87 11.81 -8.01
C THR A 340 36.78 10.52 -7.20
N LYS A 341 36.11 10.51 -6.04
CA LYS A 341 35.95 9.29 -5.24
C LYS A 341 35.13 8.24 -5.99
N ASN A 342 34.09 8.65 -6.72
CA ASN A 342 33.28 7.74 -7.52
C ASN A 342 34.13 7.10 -8.64
N THR A 343 34.82 7.92 -9.43
CA THR A 343 35.61 7.44 -10.58
C THR A 343 36.80 6.58 -10.14
N GLU A 344 37.49 6.93 -9.05
CA GLU A 344 38.63 6.16 -8.55
C GLU A 344 38.23 4.75 -8.10
N LEU A 345 37.10 4.60 -7.40
CA LEU A 345 36.62 3.28 -6.98
C LEU A 345 36.15 2.45 -8.19
N LEU A 346 35.39 3.05 -9.11
CA LEU A 346 34.92 2.36 -10.31
C LEU A 346 36.09 1.89 -11.18
N ASP A 347 37.09 2.75 -11.41
CA ASP A 347 38.30 2.38 -12.16
C ASP A 347 39.11 1.29 -11.45
N TYR A 348 39.16 1.32 -10.12
CA TYR A 348 39.83 0.29 -9.33
C TYR A 348 39.17 -1.09 -9.50
N LEU A 349 37.84 -1.16 -9.46
CA LEU A 349 37.08 -2.39 -9.67
C LEU A 349 37.23 -2.90 -11.11
N LYS A 350 37.09 -2.01 -12.11
CA LYS A 350 37.29 -2.34 -13.53
C LYS A 350 38.68 -2.92 -13.81
N LYS A 351 39.74 -2.29 -13.28
CA LYS A 351 41.13 -2.77 -13.44
C LYS A 351 41.37 -4.16 -12.84
N ARG A 352 40.52 -4.59 -11.89
CA ARG A 352 40.55 -5.93 -11.28
C ARG A 352 39.63 -6.93 -11.98
N GLY A 353 39.00 -6.55 -13.09
CA GLY A 353 38.14 -7.42 -13.88
C GLY A 353 36.72 -7.59 -13.33
N TYR A 354 36.28 -6.73 -12.41
CA TYR A 354 34.86 -6.70 -12.02
C TYR A 354 34.02 -6.19 -13.18
N LYS A 355 32.94 -6.90 -13.47
CA LYS A 355 31.95 -6.61 -14.51
C LYS A 355 30.62 -6.23 -13.86
N ALA A 356 29.65 -5.69 -14.59
CA ALA A 356 28.34 -5.33 -14.03
C ALA A 356 27.20 -5.96 -14.80
N HIS A 357 26.12 -6.29 -14.11
CA HIS A 357 24.92 -6.85 -14.70
C HIS A 357 24.19 -5.79 -15.53
N SER A 358 23.84 -6.14 -16.76
CA SER A 358 23.08 -5.27 -17.66
C SER A 358 21.66 -5.79 -17.92
N GLY A 359 20.76 -4.84 -18.13
CA GLY A 359 19.40 -5.11 -18.62
C GLY A 359 19.29 -4.83 -20.12
N ASN A 360 18.07 -4.92 -20.66
CA ASN A 360 17.82 -4.60 -22.07
C ASN A 360 18.14 -3.12 -22.34
N ALA A 361 19.27 -2.84 -22.97
CA ALA A 361 19.62 -1.51 -23.46
C ALA A 361 18.77 -1.18 -24.70
N ASN A 362 18.20 0.02 -24.75
CA ASN A 362 17.48 0.48 -25.95
C ASN A 362 18.49 0.86 -27.03
N GLU A 363 18.41 0.21 -28.20
CA GLU A 363 19.29 0.49 -29.34
C GLU A 363 18.76 1.58 -30.30
N VAL A 364 17.55 2.09 -30.06
CA VAL A 364 16.94 3.12 -30.93
C VAL A 364 17.78 4.42 -30.88
N LEU A 365 17.98 5.04 -32.06
CA LEU A 365 18.88 6.19 -32.28
C LEU A 365 18.73 7.36 -31.29
N ASN A 366 17.51 7.64 -30.81
CA ASN A 366 17.21 8.74 -29.87
C ASN A 366 17.14 8.29 -28.39
N SER A 367 17.45 7.01 -28.11
CA SER A 367 17.41 6.43 -26.76
C SER A 367 18.57 5.44 -26.54
N LYS A 368 19.67 5.61 -27.27
CA LYS A 368 20.88 4.79 -27.08
C LYS A 368 21.45 5.06 -25.70
N GLY A 369 21.55 4.02 -24.87
CA GLY A 369 22.05 4.13 -23.50
C GLY A 369 22.50 2.79 -22.96
N VAL A 370 23.20 2.80 -21.83
CA VAL A 370 23.54 1.58 -21.08
C VAL A 370 22.66 1.48 -19.85
N PHE A 371 22.19 0.28 -19.55
CA PHE A 371 21.35 0.02 -18.38
C PHE A 371 21.98 -1.05 -17.50
N PHE A 372 22.44 -0.65 -16.31
CA PHE A 372 22.95 -1.58 -15.31
C PHE A 372 21.86 -1.88 -14.29
N VAL A 373 21.52 -3.14 -14.13
CA VAL A 373 20.50 -3.61 -13.19
C VAL A 373 20.85 -5.01 -12.72
N ASN A 374 20.63 -5.28 -11.44
CA ASN A 374 20.83 -6.58 -10.84
C ASN A 374 19.60 -6.93 -9.99
N ASP A 375 18.89 -7.99 -10.39
CA ASP A 375 17.61 -8.37 -9.77
C ASP A 375 17.74 -8.81 -8.30
N PHE A 376 18.95 -9.21 -7.88
CA PHE A 376 19.22 -9.68 -6.52
C PHE A 376 19.41 -8.54 -5.53
N ILE A 377 20.27 -7.55 -5.81
CA ILE A 377 20.56 -6.48 -4.84
C ILE A 377 19.58 -5.31 -4.91
N TYR A 378 19.07 -4.91 -6.08
CA TYR A 378 18.22 -3.70 -6.20
C TYR A 378 17.32 -3.69 -7.45
N GLN A 379 16.05 -3.31 -7.25
CA GLN A 379 15.07 -3.20 -8.35
C GLN A 379 15.21 -1.93 -9.19
N GLN A 380 15.92 -0.90 -8.69
CA GLN A 380 16.13 0.36 -9.41
C GLN A 380 17.58 0.43 -9.92
N GLY A 381 17.78 0.01 -11.16
CA GLY A 381 19.07 0.09 -11.86
C GLY A 381 19.56 1.53 -12.11
N ALA A 382 20.58 1.66 -12.96
CA ALA A 382 21.11 2.92 -13.45
C ALA A 382 21.07 2.94 -14.98
N TYR A 383 20.23 3.80 -15.55
CA TYR A 383 20.16 4.02 -16.99
C TYR A 383 20.92 5.31 -17.36
N ILE A 384 21.83 5.18 -18.33
CA ILE A 384 22.71 6.28 -18.75
C ILE A 384 22.51 6.48 -20.25
N ASN A 385 21.80 7.55 -20.59
CA ASN A 385 21.48 7.91 -21.97
C ASN A 385 22.65 8.67 -22.63
N LYS A 386 22.98 8.29 -23.87
CA LYS A 386 24.07 8.89 -24.65
C LYS A 386 23.83 10.36 -25.03
N GLN A 387 22.59 10.72 -25.32
CA GLN A 387 22.20 12.07 -25.74
C GLN A 387 22.12 13.01 -24.54
N ASP A 388 21.49 12.58 -23.45
CA ASP A 388 21.32 13.41 -22.26
C ASP A 388 22.60 13.52 -21.44
N ASN A 389 23.44 12.47 -21.43
CA ASN A 389 24.65 12.38 -20.60
C ASN A 389 25.86 11.83 -21.37
N PRO A 390 26.36 12.50 -22.42
CA PRO A 390 27.37 11.96 -23.32
C PRO A 390 28.71 11.62 -22.64
N ALA A 391 29.15 12.42 -21.67
CA ALA A 391 30.39 12.18 -20.94
C ALA A 391 30.30 10.96 -20.01
N GLN A 392 29.20 10.81 -19.28
CA GLN A 392 28.95 9.63 -18.46
C GLN A 392 28.78 8.40 -19.35
N TYR A 393 27.98 8.49 -20.42
CA TYR A 393 27.84 7.40 -21.36
C TYR A 393 29.19 6.90 -21.88
N ALA A 394 30.09 7.80 -22.30
CA ALA A 394 31.43 7.43 -22.76
C ALA A 394 32.28 6.74 -21.68
N TYR A 395 32.05 7.05 -20.40
CA TYR A 395 32.74 6.42 -19.27
C TYR A 395 32.18 5.03 -18.93
N PHE A 396 30.86 4.86 -19.00
CA PHE A 396 30.17 3.63 -18.61
C PHE A 396 30.02 2.62 -19.76
N SER A 397 29.91 3.06 -21.02
CA SER A 397 29.76 2.18 -22.18
C SER A 397 30.87 1.14 -22.39
N PRO A 398 32.14 1.36 -21.94
CA PRO A 398 33.18 0.36 -22.04
C PRO A 398 33.20 -0.66 -20.89
N ILE A 399 32.29 -0.57 -19.91
CA ILE A 399 32.21 -1.55 -18.82
C ILE A 399 31.73 -2.87 -19.41
N GLU A 400 32.46 -3.96 -19.13
CA GLU A 400 32.03 -5.29 -19.53
C GLU A 400 30.74 -5.67 -18.81
N GLU A 401 29.78 -6.17 -19.60
CA GLU A 401 28.46 -6.53 -19.13
C GLU A 401 28.38 -8.02 -18.77
N ILE A 402 27.64 -8.33 -17.70
CA ILE A 402 27.18 -9.67 -17.35
C ILE A 402 25.70 -9.71 -17.73
N SER A 403 25.28 -10.71 -18.51
CA SER A 403 23.85 -10.86 -18.76
C SER A 403 23.15 -11.37 -17.50
N ASN A 404 22.04 -10.73 -17.10
CA ASN A 404 21.18 -11.23 -16.02
C ASN A 404 20.61 -12.65 -16.31
N ALA A 405 20.77 -13.17 -17.53
CA ALA A 405 20.40 -14.52 -17.92
C ALA A 405 21.53 -15.57 -17.76
N GLU A 406 22.73 -15.20 -17.29
CA GLU A 406 23.89 -16.10 -17.26
C GLU A 406 23.83 -17.24 -16.23
N LEU A 407 22.96 -17.18 -15.22
CA LEU A 407 22.73 -18.36 -14.38
C LEU A 407 21.98 -19.43 -15.18
N PRO A 408 22.53 -20.66 -15.33
CA PRO A 408 21.80 -21.77 -15.93
C PRO A 408 20.52 -22.00 -15.13
N LYS A 409 19.36 -21.72 -15.75
CA LYS A 409 18.06 -21.90 -15.10
C LYS A 409 17.59 -23.33 -15.27
N VAL A 410 17.12 -23.92 -14.17
CA VAL A 410 16.42 -25.21 -14.19
C VAL A 410 14.99 -24.93 -14.62
N THR A 411 14.64 -25.35 -15.83
CA THR A 411 13.29 -25.18 -16.39
C THR A 411 12.43 -26.44 -16.28
N THR A 412 13.08 -27.60 -16.09
CA THR A 412 12.41 -28.88 -15.84
C THR A 412 12.87 -29.41 -14.49
N ALA A 413 11.91 -29.83 -13.68
CA ALA A 413 12.16 -30.47 -12.40
C ALA A 413 13.18 -31.61 -12.51
N ASP A 414 14.23 -31.55 -11.70
CA ASP A 414 15.12 -32.68 -11.47
C ASP A 414 14.70 -33.43 -10.19
N ASN A 415 15.42 -34.49 -9.84
CA ASN A 415 15.16 -35.26 -8.62
C ASN A 415 15.78 -34.62 -7.36
N SER A 416 16.08 -33.32 -7.37
CA SER A 416 16.61 -32.64 -6.19
C SER A 416 15.52 -32.35 -5.16
N ASP A 417 15.92 -32.25 -3.88
CA ASP A 417 15.04 -31.81 -2.80
C ASP A 417 14.47 -30.41 -3.08
N ILE A 418 15.25 -29.54 -3.72
CA ILE A 418 14.87 -28.16 -4.08
C ILE A 418 13.73 -28.17 -5.11
N ALA A 419 13.89 -28.90 -6.22
CA ALA A 419 12.85 -28.99 -7.23
C ALA A 419 11.56 -29.60 -6.67
N THR A 420 11.68 -30.69 -5.90
CA THR A 420 10.54 -31.39 -5.29
C THR A 420 9.74 -30.46 -4.38
N PHE A 421 10.43 -29.71 -3.50
CA PHE A 421 9.78 -28.80 -2.57
C PHE A 421 9.10 -27.62 -3.29
N LEU A 422 9.74 -27.04 -4.30
CA LEU A 422 9.17 -25.91 -5.06
C LEU A 422 7.89 -26.31 -5.80
N ILE A 423 7.88 -27.50 -6.41
CA ILE A 423 6.70 -28.01 -7.13
C ILE A 423 5.53 -28.25 -6.17
N ASP A 424 5.78 -28.83 -4.99
CA ASP A 424 4.74 -29.05 -3.98
C ASP A 424 4.13 -27.73 -3.50
N ILE A 425 4.96 -26.72 -3.19
CA ILE A 425 4.48 -25.39 -2.79
C ILE A 425 3.66 -24.75 -3.92
N GLU A 426 4.11 -24.86 -5.18
CA GLU A 426 3.41 -24.26 -6.31
C GLU A 426 2.08 -24.98 -6.59
N GLN A 427 2.04 -26.31 -6.47
CA GLN A 427 0.80 -27.06 -6.57
C GLN A 427 -0.21 -26.59 -5.51
N GLN A 428 0.22 -26.45 -4.25
CA GLN A 428 -0.64 -25.96 -3.17
C GLN A 428 -1.15 -24.54 -3.42
N LYS A 429 -0.31 -23.65 -3.99
CA LYS A 429 -0.72 -22.30 -4.38
C LYS A 429 -1.74 -22.31 -5.51
N ASN A 430 -1.52 -23.13 -6.54
CA ASN A 430 -2.43 -23.29 -7.66
C ASN A 430 -3.78 -23.86 -7.24
N GLU A 431 -3.82 -24.79 -6.29
CA GLU A 431 -5.07 -25.26 -5.68
C GLU A 431 -5.83 -24.15 -4.94
N LEU A 432 -5.13 -23.26 -4.23
CA LEU A 432 -5.75 -22.10 -3.57
C LEU A 432 -6.28 -21.10 -4.61
N GLN A 433 -5.54 -20.84 -5.69
CA GLN A 433 -5.96 -19.94 -6.75
C GLN A 433 -7.15 -20.48 -7.54
N ALA A 434 -7.17 -21.77 -7.88
CA ALA A 434 -8.29 -22.41 -8.54
C ALA A 434 -9.59 -22.27 -7.72
N ARG A 435 -9.50 -22.46 -6.39
CA ARG A 435 -10.64 -22.21 -5.48
C ARG A 435 -11.10 -20.75 -5.51
N SER A 436 -10.17 -19.79 -5.58
CA SER A 436 -10.52 -18.37 -5.71
C SER A 436 -11.21 -18.05 -7.04
N ASN A 437 -10.77 -18.64 -8.15
CA ASN A 437 -11.39 -18.43 -9.46
C ASN A 437 -12.84 -18.92 -9.48
N ASN A 438 -13.11 -20.09 -8.90
CA ASN A 438 -14.47 -20.62 -8.75
C ASN A 438 -15.39 -19.66 -7.97
N CYS A 439 -14.86 -18.92 -6.98
CA CYS A 439 -15.63 -17.91 -6.25
C CYS A 439 -15.99 -16.69 -7.11
N ASN A 440 -15.15 -16.30 -8.07
CA ASN A 440 -15.45 -15.20 -8.99
C ASN A 440 -16.57 -15.56 -9.97
N ASP A 441 -16.65 -16.83 -10.38
CA ASP A 441 -17.73 -17.31 -11.26
C ASP A 441 -19.09 -17.24 -10.57
N LEU A 442 -19.18 -17.46 -9.25
CA LEU A 442 -20.43 -17.32 -8.50
C LEU A 442 -21.03 -15.90 -8.60
N HIS A 443 -20.21 -14.85 -8.69
CA HIS A 443 -20.70 -13.49 -8.89
C HIS A 443 -21.26 -13.27 -10.30
N LYS A 444 -20.74 -13.99 -11.30
CA LYS A 444 -21.27 -14.00 -12.66
C LYS A 444 -22.58 -14.78 -12.73
N ASP A 445 -22.63 -15.94 -12.08
CA ASP A 445 -23.85 -16.76 -11.97
C ASP A 445 -24.96 -16.01 -11.24
N LEU A 446 -24.63 -15.31 -10.14
CA LEU A 446 -25.58 -14.48 -9.40
C LEU A 446 -26.18 -13.40 -10.30
N ARG A 447 -25.34 -12.62 -11.00
CA ARG A 447 -25.83 -11.59 -11.93
C ARG A 447 -26.72 -12.19 -13.01
N SER A 448 -26.34 -13.34 -13.56
CA SER A 448 -27.12 -14.01 -14.60
C SER A 448 -28.47 -14.50 -14.06
N ALA A 449 -28.50 -15.06 -12.86
CA ALA A 449 -29.73 -15.48 -12.17
C ALA A 449 -30.64 -14.30 -11.80
N GLU A 450 -30.05 -13.16 -11.44
CA GLU A 450 -30.76 -11.90 -11.17
C GLU A 450 -31.14 -11.14 -12.47
N GLN A 451 -30.74 -11.66 -13.65
CA GLN A 451 -30.89 -11.03 -14.96
C GLN A 451 -30.28 -9.62 -15.03
N LEU A 452 -29.15 -9.41 -14.35
CA LEU A 452 -28.43 -8.15 -14.32
C LEU A 452 -27.28 -8.16 -15.32
N VAL A 453 -27.09 -7.04 -16.01
CA VAL A 453 -25.92 -6.83 -16.87
C VAL A 453 -24.70 -6.40 -16.04
N GLY A 454 -23.51 -6.73 -16.54
CA GLY A 454 -22.26 -6.27 -15.93
C GLY A 454 -21.98 -4.79 -16.22
N ILE A 455 -21.24 -4.12 -15.32
CA ILE A 455 -20.82 -2.71 -15.47
C ILE A 455 -20.17 -2.43 -16.83
N ARG A 456 -19.28 -3.32 -17.31
CA ARG A 456 -18.64 -3.19 -18.62
C ARG A 456 -19.66 -3.17 -19.77
N GLN A 457 -20.69 -4.00 -19.70
CA GLN A 457 -21.74 -4.02 -20.72
C GLN A 457 -22.61 -2.75 -20.63
N ALA A 458 -22.87 -2.23 -19.41
CA ALA A 458 -23.56 -0.96 -19.24
C ALA A 458 -22.79 0.21 -19.88
N TYR A 459 -21.47 0.32 -19.68
CA TYR A 459 -20.66 1.35 -20.34
C TYR A 459 -20.58 1.16 -21.86
N ASN A 460 -20.59 -0.07 -22.37
CA ASN A 460 -20.69 -0.30 -23.81
C ASN A 460 -22.01 0.25 -24.38
N GLN A 461 -23.13 0.10 -23.67
CA GLN A 461 -24.42 0.69 -24.08
C GLN A 461 -24.37 2.21 -24.10
N VAL A 462 -23.75 2.82 -23.07
CA VAL A 462 -23.51 4.27 -23.03
C VAL A 462 -22.67 4.74 -24.21
N TRP A 463 -21.60 4.02 -24.54
CA TRP A 463 -20.74 4.37 -25.68
C TRP A 463 -21.50 4.27 -27.01
N ASN A 464 -22.21 3.16 -27.24
CA ASN A 464 -23.01 3.01 -28.46
C ASN A 464 -24.05 4.12 -28.61
N ALA A 465 -24.74 4.47 -27.52
CA ALA A 465 -25.71 5.56 -27.56
C ALA A 465 -25.06 6.92 -27.88
N ASN A 466 -23.82 7.17 -27.40
CA ASN A 466 -23.08 8.39 -27.74
C ASN A 466 -22.72 8.48 -29.21
N GLU A 467 -22.24 7.38 -29.81
CA GLU A 467 -21.88 7.31 -31.23
C GLU A 467 -23.12 7.47 -32.13
N GLU A 468 -24.24 6.85 -31.75
CA GLU A 468 -25.45 6.80 -32.60
C GLU A 468 -26.35 8.04 -32.46
N HIS A 469 -26.37 8.68 -31.29
CA HIS A 469 -27.40 9.68 -30.96
C HIS A 469 -26.88 11.04 -30.47
N GLY A 470 -25.59 11.20 -30.20
CA GLY A 470 -24.98 12.48 -29.80
C GLY A 470 -25.71 13.20 -28.65
N ASP A 471 -26.21 14.41 -28.87
CA ASP A 471 -26.91 15.18 -27.82
C ASP A 471 -28.21 14.53 -27.31
N GLN A 472 -28.76 13.54 -28.04
CA GLN A 472 -29.97 12.81 -27.64
C GLN A 472 -29.68 11.55 -26.81
N SER A 473 -28.41 11.20 -26.56
CA SER A 473 -28.04 9.95 -25.87
C SER A 473 -28.66 9.85 -24.48
N ALA A 474 -28.76 10.94 -23.72
CA ALA A 474 -29.37 10.93 -22.39
C ALA A 474 -30.85 10.50 -22.42
N ALA A 475 -31.63 10.95 -23.41
CA ALA A 475 -33.04 10.60 -23.53
C ALA A 475 -33.23 9.14 -23.94
N VAL A 476 -32.40 8.64 -24.87
CA VAL A 476 -32.40 7.24 -25.29
C VAL A 476 -32.02 6.32 -24.14
N LEU A 477 -30.95 6.66 -23.40
CA LEU A 477 -30.50 5.90 -22.25
C LEU A 477 -31.54 5.89 -21.11
N HIS A 478 -32.20 7.03 -20.85
CA HIS A 478 -33.28 7.11 -19.86
C HIS A 478 -34.46 6.21 -20.21
N ALA A 479 -34.83 6.14 -21.49
CA ALA A 479 -35.90 5.27 -21.95
C ALA A 479 -35.58 3.77 -21.79
N ILE A 480 -34.29 3.40 -21.82
CA ILE A 480 -33.82 2.03 -21.55
C ILE A 480 -33.79 1.77 -20.04
N ASP A 481 -33.01 2.53 -19.29
CA ASP A 481 -32.96 2.54 -17.83
C ASP A 481 -32.29 3.84 -17.33
N PRO A 482 -32.93 4.62 -16.44
CA PRO A 482 -32.38 5.88 -15.92
C PRO A 482 -31.00 5.74 -15.27
N VAL A 483 -30.61 4.55 -14.82
CA VAL A 483 -29.25 4.26 -14.33
C VAL A 483 -28.19 4.48 -15.42
N LEU A 484 -28.50 4.17 -16.68
CA LEU A 484 -27.56 4.37 -17.79
C LEU A 484 -27.23 5.84 -18.03
N VAL A 485 -28.17 6.74 -17.73
CA VAL A 485 -27.91 8.20 -17.76
C VAL A 485 -26.89 8.57 -16.69
N ASN A 486 -26.91 7.93 -15.52
CA ASN A 486 -25.89 8.15 -14.50
C ASN A 486 -24.50 7.69 -14.95
N TYR A 487 -24.39 6.52 -15.59
CA TYR A 487 -23.12 6.07 -16.18
C TYR A 487 -22.64 7.00 -17.30
N TRP A 488 -23.56 7.54 -18.09
CA TRP A 488 -23.26 8.56 -19.10
C TRP A 488 -22.66 9.82 -18.49
N PHE A 489 -23.27 10.38 -17.44
CA PHE A 489 -22.71 11.53 -16.71
C PHE A 489 -21.30 11.25 -16.18
N THR A 490 -21.09 10.08 -15.56
CA THR A 490 -19.76 9.68 -15.09
C THR A 490 -18.74 9.62 -16.22
N SER A 491 -19.14 9.16 -17.41
CA SER A 491 -18.24 9.12 -18.58
C SER A 491 -17.86 10.53 -19.06
N LEU A 492 -18.77 11.50 -19.01
CA LEU A 492 -18.50 12.90 -19.37
C LEU A 492 -17.60 13.59 -18.35
N ASN A 493 -17.84 13.39 -17.05
CA ASN A 493 -17.02 13.97 -15.99
C ASN A 493 -15.55 13.49 -16.05
N ASN A 494 -15.32 12.24 -16.45
CA ASN A 494 -13.96 11.71 -16.63
C ASN A 494 -13.22 12.29 -17.86
N GLN A 495 -13.94 12.88 -18.82
CA GLN A 495 -13.36 13.54 -20.00
C GLN A 495 -13.01 15.01 -19.74
N HIS A 496 -13.59 15.62 -18.70
CA HIS A 496 -13.29 16.99 -18.32
C HIS A 496 -12.07 16.98 -17.39
N SER A 497 -10.88 17.23 -17.96
CA SER A 497 -9.68 17.46 -17.16
C SER A 497 -9.99 18.58 -16.18
N TYR A 498 -9.88 18.34 -14.87
CA TYR A 498 -9.85 19.39 -13.87
C TYR A 498 -8.69 20.31 -14.24
N ASP A 499 -8.98 21.40 -14.94
CA ASP A 499 -7.98 22.43 -15.16
C ASP A 499 -7.66 23.02 -13.78
N ARG A 500 -6.55 22.55 -13.22
CA ARG A 500 -5.97 23.05 -11.96
C ARG A 500 -5.15 24.31 -12.22
N SER A 501 -5.35 24.99 -13.35
CA SER A 501 -4.73 26.29 -13.60
C SER A 501 -5.07 27.24 -12.45
N GLN A 502 -4.05 27.87 -11.89
CA GLN A 502 -4.25 28.87 -10.85
C GLN A 502 -4.94 30.08 -11.48
N SER A 503 -6.22 30.26 -11.18
CA SER A 503 -6.95 31.48 -11.51
C SER A 503 -6.82 32.52 -10.39
N THR A 504 -6.94 33.80 -10.74
CA THR A 504 -6.93 34.90 -9.76
C THR A 504 -7.99 34.69 -8.68
N PHE A 505 -9.19 34.23 -9.05
CA PHE A 505 -10.24 33.93 -8.10
C PHE A 505 -9.89 32.77 -7.15
N SER A 506 -9.30 31.69 -7.68
CA SER A 506 -8.86 30.55 -6.87
C SER A 506 -7.75 30.95 -5.88
N GLU A 507 -6.87 31.88 -6.28
CA GLU A 507 -5.86 32.45 -5.39
C GLU A 507 -6.51 33.27 -4.27
N LEU A 508 -7.49 34.12 -4.58
CA LEU A 508 -8.23 34.92 -3.59
C LEU A 508 -8.93 34.03 -2.55
N LEU A 509 -9.58 32.94 -3.00
CA LEU A 509 -10.21 31.96 -2.11
C LEU A 509 -9.19 31.22 -1.23
N SER A 510 -8.04 30.84 -1.77
CA SER A 510 -7.00 30.12 -1.00
C SER A 510 -6.28 31.00 0.03
N LYS A 511 -6.18 32.31 -0.24
CA LYS A 511 -5.64 33.32 0.70
C LYS A 511 -6.69 33.89 1.65
N GLU A 512 -7.91 33.33 1.66
CA GLU A 512 -9.04 33.79 2.49
C GLU A 512 -9.41 35.27 2.28
N GLN A 513 -9.13 35.82 1.10
CA GLN A 513 -9.47 37.20 0.74
C GLN A 513 -10.91 37.30 0.21
N TYR A 514 -11.88 36.86 1.03
CA TYR A 514 -13.28 36.67 0.59
C TYR A 514 -13.96 37.95 0.11
N GLN A 515 -13.64 39.12 0.68
CA GLN A 515 -14.16 40.40 0.21
C GLN A 515 -13.73 40.72 -1.23
N LYS A 516 -12.47 40.43 -1.57
CA LYS A 516 -11.97 40.64 -2.95
C LYS A 516 -12.53 39.59 -3.90
N ALA A 517 -12.72 38.35 -3.44
CA ALA A 517 -13.36 37.30 -4.23
C ALA A 517 -14.84 37.65 -4.50
N TYR A 518 -15.53 38.24 -3.52
CA TYR A 518 -16.88 38.80 -3.67
C TYR A 518 -16.91 39.89 -4.74
N GLU A 519 -16.04 40.91 -4.63
CA GLU A 519 -15.92 41.98 -5.63
C GLU A 519 -15.62 41.45 -7.03
N TYR A 520 -14.71 40.47 -7.15
CA TYR A 520 -14.41 39.79 -8.41
C TYR A 520 -15.66 39.13 -9.00
N SER A 521 -16.41 38.39 -8.17
CA SER A 521 -17.61 37.65 -8.61
C SER A 521 -18.78 38.54 -9.03
N LEU A 522 -18.77 39.84 -8.68
CA LEU A 522 -19.78 40.81 -9.10
C LEU A 522 -19.55 41.32 -10.53
N SER A 523 -18.31 41.31 -11.01
CA SER A 523 -17.94 41.87 -12.32
C SER A 523 -17.42 40.82 -13.31
N THR A 524 -17.17 39.59 -12.88
CA THR A 524 -16.56 38.55 -13.70
C THR A 524 -17.32 37.23 -13.55
N VAL A 525 -17.81 36.72 -14.68
CA VAL A 525 -18.48 35.41 -14.75
C VAL A 525 -17.47 34.32 -14.42
N LEU A 526 -17.75 33.54 -13.38
CA LEU A 526 -16.85 32.47 -12.96
C LEU A 526 -16.77 31.35 -14.02
N THR A 527 -15.58 30.78 -14.16
CA THR A 527 -15.40 29.52 -14.89
C THR A 527 -16.06 28.35 -14.15
N GLN A 528 -16.19 27.20 -14.81
CA GLN A 528 -16.76 26.00 -14.18
C GLN A 528 -15.89 25.54 -13.00
N ALA A 529 -14.56 25.51 -13.18
CA ALA A 529 -13.62 25.13 -12.12
C ALA A 529 -13.67 26.08 -10.91
N GLU A 530 -13.81 27.38 -11.13
CA GLU A 530 -13.97 28.38 -10.06
C GLU A 530 -15.29 28.22 -9.31
N THR A 531 -16.37 27.90 -10.04
CA THR A 531 -17.68 27.59 -9.46
C THR A 531 -17.61 26.34 -8.57
N ASP A 532 -17.00 25.27 -9.04
CA ASP A 532 -16.85 24.02 -8.28
C ASP A 532 -15.95 24.21 -7.05
N ARG A 533 -14.91 25.03 -7.18
CA ARG A 533 -14.01 25.38 -6.07
C ARG A 533 -14.75 26.17 -5.00
N LEU A 534 -15.53 27.18 -5.40
CA LEU A 534 -16.34 27.97 -4.48
C LEU A 534 -17.40 27.08 -3.81
N PHE A 535 -18.14 26.26 -4.57
CA PHE A 535 -19.12 25.33 -4.04
C PHE A 535 -18.51 24.41 -2.99
N SER A 536 -17.36 23.81 -3.29
CA SER A 536 -16.63 22.93 -2.36
C SER A 536 -16.26 23.63 -1.05
N LEU A 537 -15.84 24.89 -1.10
CA LEU A 537 -15.47 25.66 0.09
C LEU A 537 -16.70 26.14 0.87
N LEU A 538 -17.77 26.53 0.17
CA LEU A 538 -19.05 26.92 0.77
C LEU A 538 -19.62 25.82 1.66
N LEU A 539 -19.53 24.56 1.21
CA LEU A 539 -19.97 23.40 2.00
C LEU A 539 -19.22 23.26 3.34
N LEU A 540 -17.99 23.80 3.44
CA LEU A 540 -17.16 23.76 4.65
C LEU A 540 -17.32 25.02 5.51
N LYS A 541 -17.41 26.19 4.87
CA LYS A 541 -17.47 27.51 5.51
C LYS A 541 -18.70 28.30 5.05
N PRO A 542 -19.93 27.85 5.40
CA PRO A 542 -21.15 28.47 4.89
C PRO A 542 -21.31 29.92 5.35
N ASP A 543 -20.98 30.22 6.60
CA ASP A 543 -21.15 31.56 7.18
C ASP A 543 -20.26 32.62 6.49
N ASP A 544 -19.08 32.21 6.01
CA ASP A 544 -18.11 33.12 5.37
C ASP A 544 -18.39 33.32 3.87
N LEU A 545 -19.00 32.34 3.20
CA LEU A 545 -19.02 32.25 1.75
C LEU A 545 -20.41 32.33 1.12
N ILE A 546 -21.49 32.28 1.92
CA ILE A 546 -22.85 32.25 1.35
C ILE A 546 -23.19 33.53 0.60
N THR A 547 -22.78 34.70 1.11
CA THR A 547 -23.00 35.98 0.43
C THR A 547 -22.28 36.01 -0.92
N LEU A 548 -21.04 35.51 -0.98
CA LEU A 548 -20.27 35.39 -2.21
C LEU A 548 -20.94 34.42 -3.20
N TRP A 549 -21.43 33.28 -2.72
CA TRP A 549 -22.14 32.31 -3.56
C TRP A 549 -23.39 32.89 -4.23
N GLN A 550 -24.17 33.68 -3.47
CA GLN A 550 -25.44 34.26 -3.93
C GLN A 550 -25.24 35.48 -4.84
N SER A 551 -24.13 36.21 -4.71
CA SER A 551 -23.90 37.47 -5.42
C SER A 551 -23.24 37.34 -6.79
N ARG A 552 -22.95 36.12 -7.25
CA ARG A 552 -22.23 35.90 -8.50
C ARG A 552 -22.98 36.47 -9.71
N VAL A 553 -22.27 37.16 -10.59
CA VAL A 553 -22.77 37.54 -11.91
C VAL A 553 -22.89 36.29 -12.80
N GLU A 554 -24.04 36.12 -13.44
CA GLU A 554 -24.38 34.95 -14.27
C GLU A 554 -24.01 33.61 -13.60
N PRO A 555 -24.67 33.26 -12.47
CA PRO A 555 -24.28 32.11 -11.67
C PRO A 555 -24.40 30.81 -12.48
N LYS A 556 -23.30 30.06 -12.55
CA LYS A 556 -23.28 28.70 -13.10
C LYS A 556 -23.61 27.67 -12.01
N PRO A 557 -24.33 26.59 -12.35
CA PRO A 557 -24.45 25.43 -11.48
C PRO A 557 -23.09 24.71 -11.33
N PRO A 558 -22.85 24.03 -10.20
CA PRO A 558 -21.66 23.18 -10.05
C PRO A 558 -21.70 22.00 -11.02
N SER A 559 -20.54 21.45 -11.36
CA SER A 559 -20.41 20.31 -12.29
C SER A 559 -21.08 19.05 -11.73
N ASP A 560 -21.04 18.89 -10.41
CA ASP A 560 -21.72 17.85 -9.68
C ASP A 560 -22.10 18.32 -8.27
N LEU A 561 -22.95 17.52 -7.62
CA LEU A 561 -23.39 17.73 -6.24
C LEU A 561 -22.81 16.68 -5.27
N LEU A 562 -21.87 15.83 -5.71
CA LEU A 562 -21.45 14.61 -5.02
C LEU A 562 -20.98 14.87 -3.59
N ARG A 563 -20.30 16.00 -3.35
CA ARG A 563 -19.77 16.38 -2.03
C ARG A 563 -20.85 16.44 -0.93
N LEU A 564 -22.09 16.74 -1.30
CA LEU A 564 -23.22 16.79 -0.36
C LEU A 564 -23.52 15.42 0.27
N SER A 565 -23.23 14.31 -0.42
CA SER A 565 -23.48 12.94 0.08
C SER A 565 -22.66 12.59 1.33
N SER A 566 -21.56 13.30 1.57
CA SER A 566 -20.65 13.06 2.70
C SER A 566 -20.99 13.88 3.95
N LEU A 567 -21.92 14.84 3.84
CA LEU A 567 -22.20 15.79 4.92
C LEU A 567 -23.27 15.26 5.88
N PRO A 568 -23.06 15.38 7.21
CA PRO A 568 -24.08 15.04 8.19
C PRO A 568 -25.24 16.05 8.19
N LEU A 569 -26.41 15.64 8.70
CA LEU A 569 -27.61 16.50 8.75
C LEU A 569 -27.35 17.87 9.38
N SER A 570 -26.52 17.95 10.43
CA SER A 570 -26.16 19.21 11.08
C SER A 570 -25.54 20.22 10.12
N GLN A 571 -24.75 19.77 9.15
CA GLN A 571 -24.14 20.63 8.15
C GLN A 571 -25.16 21.08 7.09
N TRP A 572 -26.08 20.21 6.68
CA TRP A 572 -27.20 20.58 5.80
C TRP A 572 -28.09 21.66 6.44
N GLN A 573 -28.39 21.50 7.74
CA GLN A 573 -29.13 22.50 8.52
C GLN A 573 -28.37 23.82 8.62
N LYS A 574 -27.06 23.77 8.87
CA LYS A 574 -26.19 24.96 8.91
C LYS A 574 -26.19 25.70 7.57
N LEU A 575 -26.06 24.97 6.46
CA LEU A 575 -26.15 25.54 5.10
C LEU A 575 -27.48 26.25 4.90
N LYS A 576 -28.61 25.62 5.26
CA LYS A 576 -29.93 26.25 5.15
C LYS A 576 -30.05 27.51 6.01
N GLN A 577 -29.56 27.47 7.26
CA GLN A 577 -29.57 28.61 8.17
C GLN A 577 -28.73 29.78 7.64
N ALA A 578 -27.60 29.49 6.99
CA ALA A 578 -26.77 30.49 6.33
C ALA A 578 -27.45 31.10 5.08
N GLY A 579 -28.51 30.47 4.55
CA GLY A 579 -29.25 30.94 3.38
C GLY A 579 -28.94 30.17 2.09
N PHE A 580 -28.29 29.00 2.18
CA PHE A 580 -28.08 28.14 1.02
C PHE A 580 -29.40 27.64 0.44
N ASP A 581 -29.54 27.78 -0.88
CA ASP A 581 -30.70 27.31 -1.62
C ASP A 581 -30.47 25.88 -2.12
N PHE A 582 -31.24 24.93 -1.58
CA PHE A 582 -31.16 23.53 -1.96
C PHE A 582 -31.95 23.19 -3.23
N SER A 583 -32.63 24.16 -3.87
CA SER A 583 -33.22 23.95 -5.20
C SER A 583 -32.20 24.01 -6.33
N ILE A 584 -30.91 24.12 -6.03
CA ILE A 584 -29.85 24.07 -7.04
C ILE A 584 -29.85 22.72 -7.77
N THR A 585 -29.41 22.75 -9.02
CA THR A 585 -29.05 21.56 -9.79
C THR A 585 -27.56 21.62 -10.15
N ASP A 586 -26.99 20.50 -10.59
CA ASP A 586 -25.74 20.53 -11.32
C ASP A 586 -25.92 20.99 -12.79
N VAL A 587 -24.82 21.02 -13.54
CA VAL A 587 -24.79 21.34 -14.98
C VAL A 587 -25.67 20.43 -15.84
N TYR A 588 -26.10 19.28 -15.31
CA TYR A 588 -26.95 18.31 -15.99
C TYR A 588 -28.41 18.35 -15.52
N GLY A 589 -28.76 19.28 -14.63
CA GLY A 589 -30.12 19.41 -14.10
C GLY A 589 -30.46 18.42 -12.98
N ARG A 590 -29.48 17.71 -12.40
CA ARG A 590 -29.73 16.80 -11.27
C ARG A 590 -29.87 17.57 -9.97
N ASP A 591 -30.94 17.29 -9.24
CA ASP A 591 -31.19 17.87 -7.91
C ASP A 591 -30.42 17.15 -6.78
N VAL A 592 -30.56 17.69 -5.58
CA VAL A 592 -29.85 17.23 -4.37
C VAL A 592 -30.37 15.91 -3.79
N TYR A 593 -31.50 15.35 -4.27
CA TYR A 593 -32.14 14.20 -3.62
C TYR A 593 -31.34 12.90 -3.73
N ILE A 594 -30.59 12.71 -4.83
CA ILE A 594 -29.67 11.57 -4.97
C ILE A 594 -28.63 11.63 -3.86
N GLN A 595 -28.03 12.80 -3.62
CA GLN A 595 -26.98 12.99 -2.63
C GLN A 595 -27.52 12.86 -1.20
N ALA A 596 -28.73 13.38 -0.95
CA ALA A 596 -29.43 13.20 0.32
C ALA A 596 -29.67 11.71 0.64
N MET A 597 -30.05 10.91 -0.37
CA MET A 597 -30.26 9.47 -0.20
C MET A 597 -29.00 8.70 0.20
N PHE A 598 -27.84 9.09 -0.32
CA PHE A 598 -26.56 8.49 0.08
C PHE A 598 -26.09 8.97 1.46
N ALA A 599 -26.48 10.17 1.87
CA ALA A 599 -26.13 10.72 3.17
C ALA A 599 -26.97 10.14 4.32
N SER A 600 -28.30 10.34 4.31
CA SER A 600 -29.23 9.72 5.28
C SER A 600 -30.71 9.97 4.95
N ASN A 601 -31.59 9.11 5.47
CA ASN A 601 -33.04 9.32 5.37
C ASN A 601 -33.52 10.59 6.07
N ASP A 602 -32.84 11.02 7.13
CA ASP A 602 -33.19 12.24 7.86
C ASP A 602 -32.92 13.49 7.01
N ILE A 603 -31.89 13.46 6.15
CA ILE A 603 -31.62 14.52 5.18
C ILE A 603 -32.69 14.55 4.09
N VAL A 604 -33.13 13.39 3.60
CA VAL A 604 -34.28 13.32 2.66
C VAL A 604 -35.53 13.94 3.29
N GLN A 605 -35.85 13.58 4.54
CA GLN A 605 -36.98 14.15 5.27
C GLN A 605 -36.82 15.67 5.46
N PHE A 606 -35.62 16.13 5.80
CA PHE A 606 -35.30 17.56 5.90
C PHE A 606 -35.58 18.33 4.60
N LEU A 607 -35.22 17.77 3.43
CA LEU A 607 -35.51 18.41 2.14
C LEU A 607 -37.02 18.48 1.85
N ILE A 608 -37.76 17.41 2.18
CA ILE A 608 -39.23 17.36 2.05
C ILE A 608 -39.88 18.43 2.94
N ASP A 609 -39.47 18.51 4.21
CA ASP A 609 -40.02 19.48 5.18
C ASP A 609 -39.75 20.93 4.77
N ASN A 610 -38.63 21.16 4.09
CA ASN A 610 -38.25 22.46 3.52
C ASN A 610 -38.82 22.71 2.12
N LYS A 611 -39.69 21.81 1.61
CA LYS A 611 -40.36 21.93 0.30
C LYS A 611 -39.40 22.13 -0.87
N ILE A 612 -38.24 21.48 -0.83
CA ILE A 612 -37.27 21.55 -1.92
C ILE A 612 -37.86 20.84 -3.15
N PRO A 613 -37.97 21.52 -4.31
CA PRO A 613 -38.59 20.94 -5.50
C PRO A 613 -37.74 19.80 -6.07
N THR A 614 -38.42 18.88 -6.74
CA THR A 614 -37.81 17.91 -7.67
C THR A 614 -38.36 18.22 -9.06
N ASP A 615 -37.56 17.98 -10.09
CA ASP A 615 -38.09 17.95 -11.46
C ASP A 615 -38.53 16.52 -11.79
N ALA A 616 -39.82 16.34 -12.08
CA ALA A 616 -40.39 15.05 -12.44
C ALA A 616 -40.09 14.66 -13.90
N LYS A 617 -39.55 15.57 -14.71
CA LYS A 617 -39.18 15.34 -16.11
C LYS A 617 -37.67 15.25 -16.32
N LYS A 618 -36.87 15.30 -15.24
CA LYS A 618 -35.42 15.20 -15.35
C LYS A 618 -35.03 13.83 -15.89
N LEU A 619 -33.99 13.79 -16.71
CA LEU A 619 -33.42 12.54 -17.18
C LEU A 619 -32.49 11.94 -16.12
N GLY A 620 -32.55 10.63 -16.00
CA GLY A 620 -31.76 9.85 -15.05
C GLY A 620 -32.53 9.48 -13.79
N VAL A 621 -31.85 8.83 -12.84
CA VAL A 621 -32.51 8.23 -11.68
C VAL A 621 -33.20 9.26 -10.79
N ASP A 622 -34.36 8.89 -10.28
CA ASP A 622 -35.02 9.64 -9.22
C ASP A 622 -34.87 8.97 -7.84
N ILE A 623 -35.50 9.58 -6.83
CA ILE A 623 -35.44 9.09 -5.45
C ILE A 623 -36.19 7.76 -5.26
N LEU A 624 -37.22 7.49 -6.05
CA LEU A 624 -37.99 6.25 -5.99
C LEU A 624 -37.22 5.10 -6.64
N ASP A 625 -36.57 5.32 -7.78
CA ASP A 625 -35.66 4.34 -8.40
C ASP A 625 -34.64 3.83 -7.38
N LEU A 626 -33.92 4.75 -6.74
CA LEU A 626 -32.92 4.44 -5.74
C LEU A 626 -33.50 3.74 -4.50
N ALA A 627 -34.68 4.15 -4.03
CA ALA A 627 -35.33 3.53 -2.87
C ALA A 627 -35.79 2.09 -3.17
N LEU A 628 -36.24 1.82 -4.40
CA LEU A 628 -36.61 0.47 -4.86
C LEU A 628 -35.35 -0.41 -5.00
N GLU A 629 -34.24 0.13 -5.53
CA GLU A 629 -32.97 -0.59 -5.59
C GLU A 629 -32.40 -0.90 -4.21
N GLN A 630 -32.45 0.04 -3.27
CA GLN A 630 -32.09 -0.21 -1.88
C GLN A 630 -32.93 -1.34 -1.27
N SER A 631 -34.24 -1.36 -1.58
CA SER A 631 -35.13 -2.40 -1.09
C SER A 631 -34.74 -3.78 -1.64
N TYR A 632 -34.34 -3.84 -2.91
CA TYR A 632 -33.85 -5.06 -3.56
C TYR A 632 -32.53 -5.53 -2.95
N ASN A 633 -31.56 -4.62 -2.82
CA ASN A 633 -30.24 -4.93 -2.26
C ASN A 633 -30.31 -5.43 -0.82
N GLN A 634 -31.23 -4.88 -0.01
CA GLN A 634 -31.39 -5.25 1.38
C GLN A 634 -32.34 -6.43 1.61
N GLY A 635 -33.12 -6.83 0.59
CA GLY A 635 -34.18 -7.84 0.72
C GLY A 635 -35.29 -7.44 1.71
N LYS A 636 -35.46 -6.14 1.97
CA LYS A 636 -36.47 -5.56 2.87
C LYS A 636 -36.90 -4.19 2.36
N LEU A 637 -38.12 -3.75 2.67
CA LEU A 637 -38.61 -2.45 2.21
C LEU A 637 -37.77 -1.31 2.80
N SER A 638 -37.15 -0.48 1.95
CA SER A 638 -36.35 0.66 2.39
C SER A 638 -37.23 1.69 3.10
N LYS A 639 -36.71 2.25 4.20
CA LYS A 639 -37.35 3.35 4.95
C LYS A 639 -37.53 4.61 4.10
N THR A 640 -36.82 4.72 2.97
CA THR A 640 -36.91 5.85 2.05
C THR A 640 -38.11 5.72 1.10
N VAL A 641 -38.68 4.53 0.90
CA VAL A 641 -39.83 4.35 0.00
C VAL A 641 -41.02 5.24 0.39
N PRO A 642 -41.48 5.29 1.66
CA PRO A 642 -42.54 6.22 2.07
C PRO A 642 -42.20 7.70 1.82
N LEU A 643 -40.93 8.07 1.92
CA LEU A 643 -40.47 9.45 1.66
C LEU A 643 -40.49 9.77 0.16
N ALA A 644 -39.98 8.85 -0.66
CA ALA A 644 -39.99 8.95 -2.12
C ALA A 644 -41.42 9.11 -2.66
N LEU A 645 -42.39 8.36 -2.14
CA LEU A 645 -43.80 8.44 -2.53
C LEU A 645 -44.50 9.76 -2.17
N ARG A 646 -43.93 10.55 -1.24
CA ARG A 646 -44.42 11.92 -0.98
C ARG A 646 -44.02 12.88 -2.09
N ILE A 647 -42.90 12.60 -2.77
CA ILE A 647 -42.30 13.44 -3.81
C ILE A 647 -42.77 12.98 -5.19
N VAL A 648 -42.58 11.69 -5.52
CA VAL A 648 -42.88 11.10 -6.83
C VAL A 648 -44.36 10.75 -6.90
N LYS A 649 -45.08 11.39 -7.82
CA LYS A 649 -46.53 11.21 -8.02
C LYS A 649 -46.88 10.43 -9.28
N GLU A 650 -46.00 10.46 -10.27
CA GLU A 650 -46.15 9.76 -11.54
C GLU A 650 -45.11 8.63 -11.58
N PHE A 651 -45.55 7.42 -11.93
CA PHE A 651 -44.68 6.25 -11.96
C PHE A 651 -44.30 5.91 -13.39
N GLU A 652 -43.02 6.13 -13.72
CA GLU A 652 -42.42 5.69 -14.96
C GLU A 652 -42.40 4.16 -15.13
N PRO A 653 -42.32 3.65 -16.38
CA PRO A 653 -42.11 2.23 -16.66
C PRO A 653 -40.93 1.62 -15.90
N ASN A 654 -39.85 2.38 -15.71
CA ASN A 654 -38.65 1.96 -14.98
C ASN A 654 -38.90 1.67 -13.50
N HIS A 655 -39.74 2.46 -12.84
CA HIS A 655 -40.19 2.16 -11.48
C HIS A 655 -40.90 0.81 -11.43
N LEU A 656 -41.83 0.57 -12.37
CA LEU A 656 -42.58 -0.67 -12.43
C LEU A 656 -41.69 -1.87 -12.76
N ALA A 657 -40.65 -1.70 -13.57
CA ALA A 657 -39.64 -2.73 -13.86
C ALA A 657 -38.83 -3.11 -12.60
N ARG A 658 -38.42 -2.13 -11.78
CA ARG A 658 -37.80 -2.38 -10.46
C ARG A 658 -38.76 -3.08 -9.49
N VAL A 659 -40.04 -2.72 -9.50
CA VAL A 659 -41.07 -3.41 -8.70
C VAL A 659 -41.31 -4.84 -9.19
N ALA A 660 -41.29 -5.08 -10.51
CA ALA A 660 -41.38 -6.43 -11.08
C ALA A 660 -40.19 -7.30 -10.61
N ARG A 661 -38.99 -6.73 -10.53
CA ARG A 661 -37.81 -7.39 -9.95
C ARG A 661 -38.00 -7.74 -8.47
N LEU A 662 -38.52 -6.81 -7.66
CA LEU A 662 -38.89 -7.09 -6.27
C LEU A 662 -39.94 -8.20 -6.17
N LYS A 663 -40.95 -8.20 -7.03
CA LYS A 663 -41.98 -9.25 -7.08
C LYS A 663 -41.41 -10.63 -7.35
N MET A 664 -40.42 -10.71 -8.26
CA MET A 664 -39.80 -11.98 -8.65
C MET A 664 -38.85 -12.55 -7.58
N PHE A 665 -38.02 -11.69 -6.97
CA PHE A 665 -36.95 -12.15 -6.07
C PHE A 665 -37.25 -11.94 -4.58
N TYR A 666 -38.17 -11.03 -4.22
CA TYR A 666 -38.54 -10.69 -2.85
C TYR A 666 -40.06 -10.45 -2.72
N PRO A 667 -40.90 -11.48 -2.95
CA PRO A 667 -42.36 -11.33 -3.05
C PRO A 667 -42.99 -10.73 -1.79
N GLU A 668 -42.44 -10.99 -0.59
CA GLU A 668 -42.92 -10.38 0.66
C GLU A 668 -42.69 -8.87 0.71
N VAL A 669 -41.51 -8.40 0.25
CA VAL A 669 -41.18 -6.97 0.15
C VAL A 669 -42.09 -6.30 -0.87
N TYR A 670 -42.35 -6.98 -1.99
CA TYR A 670 -43.32 -6.52 -2.97
C TYR A 670 -44.73 -6.38 -2.37
N GLN A 671 -45.20 -7.35 -1.57
CA GLN A 671 -46.51 -7.25 -0.90
C GLN A 671 -46.58 -6.03 0.02
N GLN A 672 -45.52 -5.76 0.81
CA GLN A 672 -45.45 -4.57 1.65
C GLN A 672 -45.49 -3.27 0.82
N LEU A 673 -44.79 -3.24 -0.31
CA LEU A 673 -44.76 -2.08 -1.20
C LEU A 673 -46.14 -1.78 -1.81
N ILE A 674 -46.85 -2.78 -2.33
CA ILE A 674 -48.16 -2.56 -2.95
C ILE A 674 -49.26 -2.26 -1.91
N GLN A 675 -49.11 -2.72 -0.67
CA GLN A 675 -49.98 -2.31 0.44
C GLN A 675 -49.79 -0.83 0.77
N LEU A 676 -48.55 -0.33 0.68
CA LEU A 676 -48.25 1.08 0.88
C LEU A 676 -48.78 1.95 -0.26
N ASN A 677 -48.63 1.52 -1.52
CA ASN A 677 -49.19 2.20 -2.67
C ASN A 677 -49.59 1.22 -3.80
N PRO A 678 -50.90 0.95 -3.98
CA PRO A 678 -51.39 0.01 -5.00
C PRO A 678 -51.07 0.39 -6.45
N ALA A 679 -50.79 1.67 -6.73
CA ALA A 679 -50.47 2.14 -8.08
C ALA A 679 -49.08 1.66 -8.57
N LEU A 680 -48.22 1.17 -7.68
CA LEU A 680 -46.94 0.54 -8.04
C LEU A 680 -47.07 -0.91 -8.50
N LYS A 681 -48.29 -1.46 -8.58
CA LYS A 681 -48.51 -2.82 -9.07
C LYS A 681 -48.13 -2.92 -10.55
N PRO A 682 -47.09 -3.69 -10.95
CA PRO A 682 -46.71 -3.82 -12.33
C PRO A 682 -47.78 -4.63 -13.10
N ALA A 683 -47.93 -4.31 -14.39
CA ALA A 683 -48.80 -5.07 -15.28
C ALA A 683 -48.29 -6.51 -15.45
N LEU A 684 -49.16 -7.40 -15.95
CA LEU A 684 -48.73 -8.75 -16.31
C LEU A 684 -47.75 -8.65 -17.49
N GLY A 685 -46.58 -9.27 -17.37
CA GLY A 685 -45.56 -9.25 -18.42
C GLY A 685 -44.65 -8.03 -18.42
N THR A 686 -44.68 -7.16 -17.40
CA THR A 686 -43.69 -6.09 -17.24
C THR A 686 -42.28 -6.69 -17.19
N GLU A 687 -41.40 -6.20 -18.06
CA GLU A 687 -39.99 -6.61 -18.11
C GLU A 687 -39.23 -6.17 -16.86
N LEU A 688 -38.19 -6.93 -16.50
CA LEU A 688 -37.34 -6.61 -15.36
C LEU A 688 -36.33 -5.54 -15.74
N ASN A 689 -35.94 -4.69 -14.80
CA ASN A 689 -34.82 -3.81 -15.03
C ASN A 689 -33.49 -4.59 -14.89
N HIS A 690 -32.59 -4.40 -15.85
CA HIS A 690 -31.35 -5.18 -15.98
C HIS A 690 -30.11 -4.47 -15.42
N TYR A 691 -30.26 -3.20 -15.02
CA TYR A 691 -29.16 -2.37 -14.52
C TYR A 691 -29.28 -2.15 -13.01
N MET A 692 -28.14 -1.93 -12.38
CA MET A 692 -28.03 -1.54 -10.98
C MET A 692 -27.30 -0.21 -10.91
N PHE A 693 -27.79 0.68 -10.06
CA PHE A 693 -27.13 1.93 -9.77
C PHE A 693 -25.83 1.68 -8.99
N ASP A 694 -24.74 2.29 -9.47
CA ASP A 694 -23.48 2.40 -8.74
C ASP A 694 -23.12 3.88 -8.62
N ASN A 695 -22.84 4.33 -7.40
CA ASN A 695 -22.46 5.72 -7.13
C ASN A 695 -20.94 5.81 -7.25
N HIS A 696 -20.45 6.13 -8.45
CA HIS A 696 -19.03 6.36 -8.71
C HIS A 696 -18.58 7.78 -8.38
#